data_AF-A0A8S3ZC69-F1
#
_entry.id   AF-A0A8S3ZC69-F1
#
_cell.length_a   1.000
_cell.length_b   1.000
_cell.length_c   1.000
_cell.angle_alpha   90.00
_cell.angle_beta   90.00
_cell.angle_gamma   90.00
#
_symmetry.space_group_name_H-M   'P 1'
#
loop_
_entity.id
_entity.type
_entity.pdbx_description
1 polymer ?
#
loop_
_entity_poly.entity_id
_entity_poly.type
_entity_poly.pdbx_seq_one_letter_code
_entity_poly.pdbx_strand_id
1 'polypeptide(L)'
;MLRLFLFICEALLLLTTVVGDIYLHNPRGSNNRLDEQTRERANANNLFDSQNNDRGGYNVGSLYYYQGSTLSVEWTNQHSCQNPNCHCEIILQYMCDFRVRDGATTQTIPANRAQCENYDCDMDRRYRMNENYAYYSECSVRERNKGLFTADQNLNNRNTARNTRQNPAGTRRGYECPEERDYYPYWHPSPWVDIAVMTDDVSRCSYYKAESQNVKEKWACVLPMADMEALNGKIILPNNKEGCEAYQFPKNVNASSKPEWKSFPAHGVPPPDCRETEYSRDNHLGNGYGGHPNMYNWTIPSYLEHEHCVLRVRYNISTSDYPSWATNASSNNKVNMADKFGFSSESAAKDRGYVFKNNPVVTVFGNLTLNLRLAIDTAQFGRVFQDRSHTFAVRKRPDWLQDTAIYNLNVRGKRGNIVQVYPAVEYDFVPNNLEVASGDYVHIQWTGSNTNPNNNDGQGLAGTDRSNIVLLGSQVYPEGIENAKSRGINYGHYGVNYPMSIDNATFLSLSEEDALTLAFLDPGQFRGEVSELDDAGTYFNLPPRKVTQTGTYHYMSTRNNNFSNRDQKGRVTVTSVAYKTQAIGKMGGTIALQNGIAKVTVDEDTFDSLKIVRLERLSAEEGEQVLHEANRKLDEGDSYASGFVFIYPDELIGDQKDKAFTLEMKLDKDSNNVEVYYAATDLSVWSKVEARIQDGKATIQARSGGVWVARQHTNVGMIVGIVIACVVVIAVLAGTIFYFARNPGKWQAVRTNCRNAKRSMHSHV
;
A
#
# COMPACT_ATOMS: atom_id res chain seq x y z
N MET A 1 -27.09 -19.50 47.77
CA MET A 1 -26.85 -20.18 46.48
C MET A 1 -27.27 -19.35 45.27
N LEU A 2 -28.50 -18.83 45.21
CA LEU A 2 -28.99 -18.06 44.05
C LEU A 2 -28.14 -16.81 43.70
N ARG A 3 -27.64 -16.07 44.70
CA ARG A 3 -26.73 -14.92 44.49
C ARG A 3 -25.32 -15.31 43.98
N LEU A 4 -24.82 -16.49 44.36
CA LEU A 4 -23.53 -17.01 43.88
C LEU A 4 -23.65 -17.53 42.45
N PHE A 5 -24.80 -18.12 42.10
CA PHE A 5 -25.12 -18.57 40.76
C PHE A 5 -25.35 -17.39 39.80
N LEU A 6 -26.03 -16.32 40.25
CA LEU A 6 -26.17 -15.07 39.49
C LEU A 6 -24.83 -14.37 39.25
N PHE A 7 -23.92 -14.34 40.24
CA PHE A 7 -22.57 -13.78 40.06
C PHE A 7 -21.70 -14.58 39.09
N ILE A 8 -21.81 -15.92 39.10
CA ILE A 8 -21.10 -16.80 38.16
C ILE A 8 -21.67 -16.66 36.74
N CYS A 9 -23.00 -16.55 36.60
CA CYS A 9 -23.64 -16.30 35.31
C CYS A 9 -23.33 -14.90 34.76
N GLU A 10 -23.30 -13.85 35.59
CA GLU A 10 -22.88 -12.50 35.17
C GLU A 10 -21.38 -12.44 34.80
N ALA A 11 -20.51 -13.18 35.49
CA ALA A 11 -19.10 -13.28 35.15
C ALA A 11 -18.83 -14.07 33.85
N LEU A 12 -19.70 -15.04 33.51
CA LEU A 12 -19.62 -15.81 32.26
C LEU A 12 -20.27 -15.09 31.07
N LEU A 13 -21.23 -14.19 31.30
CA LEU A 13 -21.89 -13.39 30.24
C LEU A 13 -21.11 -12.13 29.82
N LEU A 14 -20.02 -11.77 30.52
CA LEU A 14 -19.23 -10.55 30.25
C LEU A 14 -17.87 -10.81 29.58
N LEU A 15 -17.59 -12.03 29.12
CA LEU A 15 -16.47 -12.29 28.21
C LEU A 15 -16.90 -12.00 26.77
N THR A 16 -17.30 -10.76 26.49
CA THR A 16 -17.37 -10.28 25.11
C THR A 16 -15.93 -10.04 24.66
N THR A 17 -15.30 -11.07 24.10
CA THR A 17 -14.11 -10.85 23.28
C THR A 17 -14.57 -9.97 22.12
N VAL A 18 -14.07 -8.74 22.03
CA VAL A 18 -14.20 -7.96 20.80
C VAL A 18 -13.38 -8.72 19.75
N VAL A 19 -14.09 -9.22 18.73
CA VAL A 19 -13.50 -10.00 17.63
C VAL A 19 -13.83 -9.24 16.35
N GLY A 20 -12.85 -8.57 15.75
CA GLY A 20 -13.03 -7.92 14.45
C GLY A 20 -12.29 -6.62 14.25
N ASP A 21 -11.03 -6.63 13.79
CA ASP A 21 -10.33 -5.35 13.64
C ASP A 21 -9.51 -5.18 12.36
N ILE A 22 -9.34 -6.21 11.49
CA ILE A 22 -8.86 -6.00 10.11
C ILE A 22 -9.43 -6.99 9.10
N TYR A 23 -10.01 -6.52 7.98
CA TYR A 23 -10.54 -7.37 6.92
C TYR A 23 -9.86 -7.04 5.59
N LEU A 24 -9.26 -8.05 4.95
CA LEU A 24 -8.59 -7.88 3.66
C LEU A 24 -9.61 -8.02 2.52
N HIS A 25 -9.70 -7.01 1.65
CA HIS A 25 -10.69 -6.94 0.57
C HIS A 25 -10.10 -7.26 -0.81
N ASN A 26 -8.86 -6.84 -1.07
CA ASN A 26 -8.14 -7.16 -2.30
C ASN A 26 -6.64 -7.41 -2.00
N PRO A 27 -6.04 -8.53 -2.42
CA PRO A 27 -6.72 -9.75 -2.87
C PRO A 27 -7.65 -10.29 -1.78
N ARG A 28 -8.71 -11.00 -2.14
CA ARG A 28 -9.78 -11.38 -1.19
C ARG A 28 -9.27 -12.12 0.05
N GLY A 29 -9.50 -11.55 1.23
CA GLY A 29 -9.25 -12.13 2.55
C GLY A 29 -10.16 -13.32 2.86
N SER A 30 -9.56 -14.43 3.30
CA SER A 30 -10.31 -15.64 3.63
C SER A 30 -10.86 -15.60 5.05
N ASN A 31 -10.17 -14.97 6.02
CA ASN A 31 -10.57 -15.00 7.42
C ASN A 31 -10.89 -16.43 7.95
N ASN A 32 -10.10 -17.44 7.53
CA ASN A 32 -10.32 -18.89 7.76
C ASN A 32 -11.51 -19.53 7.02
N ARG A 33 -12.32 -18.75 6.30
CA ARG A 33 -13.46 -19.21 5.53
C ARG A 33 -13.03 -19.99 4.27
N LEU A 34 -13.83 -20.98 3.87
CA LEU A 34 -13.61 -21.80 2.67
C LEU A 34 -14.93 -22.42 2.17
N ASP A 35 -15.50 -21.86 1.10
CA ASP A 35 -16.68 -22.43 0.42
C ASP A 35 -17.88 -22.81 1.31
N GLU A 36 -18.16 -22.02 2.34
CA GLU A 36 -19.17 -22.34 3.36
C GLU A 36 -20.49 -21.62 3.08
N GLN A 37 -21.64 -22.31 3.24
CA GLN A 37 -22.99 -21.73 3.07
C GLN A 37 -23.48 -20.93 4.28
N THR A 38 -22.76 -20.97 5.39
CA THR A 38 -23.08 -20.26 6.63
C THR A 38 -22.63 -18.81 6.57
N ARG A 39 -23.30 -17.88 7.26
CA ARG A 39 -22.86 -16.48 7.33
C ARG A 39 -21.52 -16.32 8.06
N GLU A 40 -21.34 -17.11 9.12
CA GLU A 40 -20.12 -17.23 9.89
C GLU A 40 -19.22 -18.31 9.28
N ARG A 41 -17.90 -18.18 9.42
CA ARG A 41 -16.95 -19.27 9.13
C ARG A 41 -17.24 -20.46 10.06
N ALA A 42 -17.15 -21.71 9.59
CA ALA A 42 -17.48 -22.86 10.44
C ALA A 42 -16.36 -23.23 11.42
N ASN A 43 -15.10 -22.86 11.13
CA ASN A 43 -13.97 -23.17 11.98
C ASN A 43 -12.95 -22.04 12.05
N ALA A 44 -12.95 -21.30 13.16
CA ALA A 44 -11.96 -20.25 13.43
C ALA A 44 -10.53 -20.77 13.63
N ASN A 45 -10.33 -22.08 13.81
CA ASN A 45 -9.02 -22.69 13.99
C ASN A 45 -8.46 -23.32 12.70
N ASN A 46 -9.13 -23.12 11.57
CA ASN A 46 -8.82 -23.82 10.32
C ASN A 46 -7.36 -23.60 9.87
N LEU A 47 -6.92 -22.34 9.77
CA LEU A 47 -5.63 -21.98 9.16
C LEU A 47 -4.77 -21.05 10.05
N PHE A 48 -5.35 -20.00 10.63
CA PHE A 48 -4.60 -19.00 11.41
C PHE A 48 -5.49 -18.28 12.44
N ASP A 49 -4.89 -17.59 13.39
CA ASP A 49 -5.63 -16.74 14.33
C ASP A 49 -5.86 -15.34 13.75
N SER A 50 -7.03 -15.14 13.15
CA SER A 50 -7.36 -13.82 12.59
C SER A 50 -7.64 -12.77 13.66
N GLN A 51 -8.11 -13.20 14.85
CA GLN A 51 -8.71 -12.32 15.87
C GLN A 51 -9.89 -11.49 15.31
N ASN A 52 -10.44 -11.88 14.14
CA ASN A 52 -11.52 -11.18 13.46
C ASN A 52 -12.87 -11.86 13.64
N ASN A 53 -13.95 -11.09 13.48
CA ASN A 53 -15.32 -11.60 13.56
C ASN A 53 -15.52 -12.81 12.64
N ASP A 54 -16.29 -13.81 13.09
CA ASP A 54 -16.56 -15.02 12.32
C ASP A 54 -17.30 -14.74 10.99
N ARG A 55 -17.99 -13.60 10.87
CA ARG A 55 -18.73 -13.19 9.64
C ARG A 55 -17.88 -12.52 8.57
N GLY A 56 -16.63 -12.17 8.88
CA GLY A 56 -15.70 -11.59 7.91
C GLY A 56 -15.19 -12.62 6.90
N GLY A 57 -14.51 -12.14 5.85
CA GLY A 57 -13.88 -12.97 4.82
C GLY A 57 -14.82 -13.46 3.72
N TYR A 58 -14.19 -14.03 2.69
CA TYR A 58 -14.81 -14.48 1.44
C TYR A 58 -14.71 -16.00 1.27
N ASN A 59 -15.58 -16.59 0.44
CA ASN A 59 -15.60 -18.04 0.21
C ASN A 59 -14.43 -18.51 -0.65
N VAL A 60 -14.09 -17.72 -1.67
CA VAL A 60 -13.03 -17.96 -2.65
C VAL A 60 -12.41 -16.63 -3.10
N GLY A 61 -11.17 -16.71 -3.59
CA GLY A 61 -10.41 -15.54 -3.99
C GLY A 61 -9.14 -15.82 -4.79
N SER A 62 -9.03 -17.00 -5.41
CA SER A 62 -7.82 -17.38 -6.13
C SER A 62 -7.72 -16.69 -7.49
N LEU A 63 -6.65 -15.94 -7.69
CA LEU A 63 -6.36 -15.12 -8.88
C LEU A 63 -4.90 -15.32 -9.30
N TYR A 64 -4.49 -14.74 -10.43
CA TYR A 64 -3.06 -14.67 -10.78
C TYR A 64 -2.63 -13.26 -11.18
N TYR A 65 -1.40 -12.87 -10.87
CA TYR A 65 -0.86 -11.55 -11.20
C TYR A 65 0.42 -11.68 -12.01
N TYR A 66 0.66 -10.76 -12.94
CA TYR A 66 1.93 -10.68 -13.65
C TYR A 66 2.99 -9.96 -12.83
N GLN A 67 4.25 -10.39 -12.95
CA GLN A 67 5.42 -9.63 -12.47
C GLN A 67 5.37 -8.17 -12.93
N GLY A 68 5.67 -7.25 -12.02
CA GLY A 68 5.66 -5.80 -12.24
C GLY A 68 4.28 -5.17 -12.42
N SER A 69 3.19 -5.94 -12.34
CA SER A 69 1.84 -5.35 -12.32
C SER A 69 1.55 -4.70 -10.96
N THR A 70 0.67 -3.72 -10.92
CA THR A 70 0.27 -3.00 -9.70
C THR A 70 -1.01 -3.61 -9.16
N LEU A 71 -0.95 -4.16 -7.94
CA LEU A 71 -2.10 -4.66 -7.20
C LEU A 71 -2.47 -3.66 -6.10
N SER A 72 -3.68 -3.09 -6.17
CA SER A 72 -4.22 -2.26 -5.10
C SER A 72 -4.66 -3.12 -3.93
N VAL A 73 -3.78 -3.29 -2.94
CA VAL A 73 -4.08 -4.02 -1.71
C VAL A 73 -5.01 -3.17 -0.87
N GLU A 74 -6.20 -3.67 -0.56
CA GLU A 74 -7.24 -2.90 0.14
C GLU A 74 -7.71 -3.65 1.38
N TRP A 75 -7.90 -2.92 2.48
CA TRP A 75 -8.45 -3.45 3.72
C TRP A 75 -9.35 -2.45 4.43
N THR A 76 -10.12 -2.95 5.37
CA THR A 76 -10.77 -2.14 6.40
C THR A 76 -10.23 -2.52 7.77
N ASN A 77 -10.17 -1.57 8.71
CA ASN A 77 -9.71 -1.82 10.07
C ASN A 77 -10.54 -1.08 11.11
N GLN A 78 -11.02 -1.76 12.15
CA GLN A 78 -12.00 -1.14 13.06
C GLN A 78 -11.38 -0.05 13.94
N HIS A 79 -10.15 -0.21 14.42
CA HIS A 79 -9.46 0.82 15.22
C HIS A 79 -8.75 1.86 14.32
N SER A 80 -8.28 2.95 14.91
CA SER A 80 -7.61 4.05 14.22
C SER A 80 -6.10 3.91 14.06
N CYS A 81 -5.61 4.51 12.98
CA CYS A 81 -4.23 4.86 12.71
C CYS A 81 -4.14 6.38 12.56
N GLN A 82 -2.98 6.97 12.89
CA GLN A 82 -2.80 8.43 12.97
C GLN A 82 -3.80 9.14 13.90
N ASN A 83 -4.18 8.52 15.02
CA ASN A 83 -5.04 9.12 16.04
C ASN A 83 -4.36 9.08 17.43
N PRO A 84 -4.36 10.17 18.22
CA PRO A 84 -3.67 10.19 19.51
C PRO A 84 -4.07 9.12 20.54
N ASN A 85 -5.21 8.44 20.37
CA ASN A 85 -5.69 7.40 21.29
C ASN A 85 -5.11 6.00 21.03
N CYS A 86 -4.52 5.76 19.86
CA CYS A 86 -4.05 4.45 19.41
C CYS A 86 -2.69 4.57 18.74
N HIS A 87 -1.78 3.65 19.06
CA HIS A 87 -0.58 3.40 18.28
C HIS A 87 -0.86 2.27 17.30
N CYS A 88 -0.77 2.55 16.00
CA CYS A 88 -1.09 1.62 14.93
C CYS A 88 0.13 1.25 14.08
N GLU A 89 0.16 -0.02 13.64
CA GLU A 89 1.02 -0.50 12.56
C GLU A 89 0.25 -1.45 11.65
N ILE A 90 0.37 -1.25 10.34
CA ILE A 90 -0.12 -2.16 9.31
C ILE A 90 1.08 -2.76 8.59
N ILE A 91 1.20 -4.09 8.63
CA ILE A 91 2.30 -4.82 8.01
C ILE A 91 1.75 -5.71 6.89
N LEU A 92 2.25 -5.52 5.67
CA LEU A 92 1.91 -6.32 4.50
C LEU A 92 3.03 -7.31 4.20
N GLN A 93 2.67 -8.57 3.98
CA GLN A 93 3.62 -9.65 3.74
C GLN A 93 3.07 -10.65 2.74
N TYR A 94 3.96 -11.44 2.16
CA TYR A 94 3.56 -12.60 1.37
C TYR A 94 4.41 -13.83 1.70
N MET A 95 3.92 -14.98 1.30
CA MET A 95 4.64 -16.26 1.36
C MET A 95 4.33 -17.03 0.09
N CYS A 96 5.34 -17.67 -0.50
CA CYS A 96 5.16 -18.58 -1.62
C CYS A 96 5.93 -19.88 -1.36
N ASP A 97 5.25 -21.01 -1.46
CA ASP A 97 5.81 -22.36 -1.35
C ASP A 97 4.83 -23.32 -2.03
N PHE A 98 5.31 -24.35 -2.74
CA PHE A 98 4.46 -25.26 -3.52
C PHE A 98 3.41 -26.01 -2.68
N ARG A 99 3.57 -26.02 -1.35
CA ARG A 99 2.64 -26.64 -0.41
C ARG A 99 1.56 -25.67 0.09
N VAL A 100 1.70 -24.36 -0.13
CA VAL A 100 0.69 -23.35 0.23
C VAL A 100 -0.60 -23.62 -0.54
N ARG A 101 -1.74 -23.73 0.16
CA ARG A 101 -3.02 -24.15 -0.42
C ARG A 101 -4.23 -23.77 0.40
N ASP A 102 -5.34 -23.53 -0.30
CA ASP A 102 -6.65 -23.30 0.32
C ASP A 102 -7.36 -24.58 0.79
N GLY A 103 -6.90 -25.77 0.41
CA GLY A 103 -7.50 -27.04 0.81
C GLY A 103 -8.91 -27.30 0.25
N ALA A 104 -9.56 -28.35 0.74
CA ALA A 104 -10.92 -28.75 0.37
C ALA A 104 -11.84 -29.00 1.59
N THR A 105 -11.32 -28.81 2.81
CA THR A 105 -12.10 -28.94 4.04
C THR A 105 -11.89 -27.76 4.98
N THR A 106 -12.92 -27.51 5.80
CA THR A 106 -12.90 -26.52 6.88
C THR A 106 -12.29 -27.07 8.16
N GLN A 107 -11.90 -28.36 8.19
CA GLN A 107 -11.22 -28.96 9.32
C GLN A 107 -9.78 -28.45 9.44
N THR A 108 -9.32 -28.23 10.67
CA THR A 108 -7.93 -27.88 10.93
C THR A 108 -7.00 -29.05 10.61
N ILE A 109 -5.94 -28.78 9.84
CA ILE A 109 -4.89 -29.76 9.51
C ILE A 109 -4.40 -30.51 10.77
N PRO A 110 -4.18 -31.84 10.79
CA PRO A 110 -3.79 -32.57 11.99
C PRO A 110 -2.40 -32.19 12.55
N ALA A 111 -2.21 -32.28 13.86
CA ALA A 111 -0.88 -32.14 14.48
C ALA A 111 -0.14 -33.48 14.61
N ASN A 112 -0.88 -34.60 14.55
CA ASN A 112 -0.33 -35.95 14.50
C ASN A 112 -0.35 -36.43 13.05
N ARG A 113 0.83 -36.69 12.50
CA ARG A 113 1.00 -37.10 11.10
C ARG A 113 0.29 -38.41 10.77
N ALA A 114 0.07 -39.29 11.74
CA ALA A 114 -0.69 -40.54 11.54
C ALA A 114 -2.17 -40.31 11.15
N GLN A 115 -2.68 -39.08 11.30
CA GLN A 115 -4.04 -38.70 10.89
C GLN A 115 -4.09 -38.10 9.46
N CYS A 116 -2.93 -37.91 8.83
CA CYS A 116 -2.79 -37.39 7.47
C CYS A 116 -2.55 -38.54 6.49
N GLU A 117 -2.91 -38.32 5.24
CA GLU A 117 -2.63 -39.28 4.17
C GLU A 117 -1.13 -39.59 4.09
N ASN A 118 -0.77 -40.87 3.95
CA ASN A 118 0.62 -41.35 3.88
C ASN A 118 1.54 -40.87 5.00
N TYR A 119 1.00 -40.55 6.19
CA TYR A 119 1.75 -39.97 7.30
C TYR A 119 2.41 -38.62 6.95
N ASP A 120 1.83 -37.86 6.00
CA ASP A 120 2.40 -36.61 5.53
C ASP A 120 1.33 -35.51 5.40
N CYS A 121 1.27 -34.65 6.41
CA CYS A 121 0.34 -33.53 6.41
C CYS A 121 0.75 -32.42 5.43
N ASP A 122 2.02 -32.30 5.08
CA ASP A 122 2.47 -31.27 4.14
C ASP A 122 1.92 -31.54 2.74
N MET A 123 1.67 -32.81 2.40
CA MET A 123 1.16 -33.25 1.10
C MET A 123 -0.33 -33.61 1.09
N ASP A 124 -0.98 -33.71 2.25
CA ASP A 124 -2.42 -33.96 2.36
C ASP A 124 -3.25 -32.74 1.92
N ARG A 125 -3.68 -32.75 0.66
CA ARG A 125 -4.38 -31.63 0.01
C ARG A 125 -5.80 -31.39 0.52
N ARG A 126 -6.34 -32.29 1.36
CA ARG A 126 -7.65 -32.06 1.99
C ARG A 126 -7.61 -30.80 2.85
N TYR A 127 -6.54 -30.61 3.61
CA TYR A 127 -6.42 -29.52 4.56
C TYR A 127 -5.80 -28.26 3.96
N ARG A 128 -6.21 -27.10 4.49
CA ARG A 128 -5.58 -25.81 4.20
C ARG A 128 -4.20 -25.77 4.85
N MET A 129 -3.25 -25.10 4.20
CA MET A 129 -1.91 -24.94 4.75
C MET A 129 -1.22 -23.71 4.16
N ASN A 130 -0.68 -22.84 5.03
CA ASN A 130 0.21 -21.76 4.64
C ASN A 130 1.62 -22.11 5.14
N GLU A 131 1.78 -22.18 6.46
CA GLU A 131 2.99 -22.68 7.11
C GLU A 131 3.03 -24.21 7.11
N ASN A 132 4.21 -24.82 6.97
CA ASN A 132 4.38 -26.28 6.94
C ASN A 132 4.52 -26.90 8.34
N TYR A 133 4.47 -28.24 8.41
CA TYR A 133 4.53 -28.98 9.68
C TYR A 133 5.84 -28.78 10.44
N ALA A 134 6.97 -28.66 9.73
CA ALA A 134 8.28 -28.43 10.34
C ALA A 134 8.33 -27.10 11.09
N TYR A 135 7.84 -26.02 10.46
CA TYR A 135 7.74 -24.69 11.07
C TYR A 135 6.90 -24.70 12.35
N TYR A 136 5.73 -25.35 12.30
CA TYR A 136 4.86 -25.50 13.47
C TYR A 136 5.54 -26.31 14.59
N SER A 137 6.21 -27.40 14.23
CA SER A 137 6.88 -28.29 15.19
C SER A 137 8.03 -27.58 15.90
N GLU A 138 8.86 -26.83 15.16
CA GLU A 138 9.87 -25.96 15.75
C GLU A 138 9.26 -24.94 16.71
N CYS A 139 8.19 -24.23 16.31
CA CYS A 139 7.50 -23.28 17.18
C CYS A 139 6.96 -23.93 18.46
N SER A 140 6.48 -25.18 18.36
CA SER A 140 5.87 -25.91 19.48
C SER A 140 6.86 -26.36 20.55
N VAL A 141 8.14 -26.53 20.19
CA VAL A 141 9.20 -26.90 21.13
C VAL A 141 10.08 -25.71 21.51
N ARG A 142 10.08 -24.61 20.74
CA ARG A 142 10.90 -23.43 21.01
C ARG A 142 10.45 -22.72 22.29
N GLU A 143 11.39 -22.30 23.12
CA GLU A 143 11.15 -21.46 24.28
C GLU A 143 10.59 -20.11 23.83
N ARG A 144 9.50 -19.65 24.46
CA ARG A 144 9.02 -18.30 24.21
C ARG A 144 10.03 -17.25 24.65
N ASN A 145 9.99 -16.08 24.02
CA ASN A 145 10.73 -14.93 24.53
C ASN A 145 10.10 -14.41 25.83
N LYS A 146 10.78 -14.70 26.95
CA LYS A 146 10.35 -14.28 28.30
C LYS A 146 10.56 -12.79 28.57
N GLY A 147 11.20 -12.05 27.67
CA GLY A 147 11.32 -10.59 27.71
C GLY A 147 10.06 -9.85 27.25
N LEU A 148 9.11 -10.56 26.63
CA LEU A 148 7.88 -9.97 26.11
C LEU A 148 6.89 -9.59 27.21
N PHE A 149 6.25 -8.43 27.04
CA PHE A 149 5.21 -7.94 27.93
C PHE A 149 3.98 -8.86 27.89
N THR A 150 3.56 -9.35 29.06
CA THR A 150 2.35 -10.17 29.23
C THR A 150 1.27 -9.44 30.02
N ALA A 151 1.47 -8.16 30.35
CA ALA A 151 0.52 -7.36 31.12
C ALA A 151 0.16 -8.03 32.46
N ASP A 152 -1.13 -8.31 32.69
CA ASP A 152 -1.67 -9.04 33.83
C ASP A 152 -2.00 -10.52 33.52
N GLN A 153 -1.69 -10.99 32.30
CA GLN A 153 -1.99 -12.35 31.87
C GLN A 153 -1.05 -13.36 32.52
N ASN A 154 -1.63 -14.38 33.14
CA ASN A 154 -0.90 -15.52 33.69
C ASN A 154 -0.79 -16.65 32.65
N LEU A 155 0.43 -16.92 32.20
CA LEU A 155 0.71 -18.00 31.23
C LEU A 155 0.79 -19.40 31.85
N ASN A 156 0.63 -19.54 33.17
CA ASN A 156 0.64 -20.82 33.90
C ASN A 156 1.88 -21.68 33.64
N ASN A 157 3.07 -21.06 33.66
CA ASN A 157 4.36 -21.70 33.36
C ASN A 157 4.45 -22.38 31.98
N ARG A 158 3.56 -22.04 31.05
CA ARG A 158 3.66 -22.50 29.66
C ARG A 158 4.68 -21.65 28.93
N ASN A 159 5.78 -22.30 28.53
CA ASN A 159 7.00 -21.61 28.12
C ASN A 159 7.37 -21.86 26.65
N THR A 160 6.44 -22.29 25.80
CA THR A 160 6.71 -22.48 24.36
C THR A 160 6.33 -21.23 23.56
N ALA A 161 6.90 -21.02 22.37
CA ALA A 161 6.56 -19.93 21.45
C ALA A 161 5.10 -19.97 20.95
N ARG A 162 4.33 -20.99 21.32
CA ARG A 162 2.87 -21.01 21.17
C ARG A 162 2.14 -20.19 22.23
N ASN A 163 2.78 -19.89 23.35
CA ASN A 163 2.20 -19.21 24.50
C ASN A 163 2.60 -17.73 24.50
N THR A 164 1.72 -16.90 23.96
CA THR A 164 1.85 -15.44 23.97
C THR A 164 0.84 -14.80 24.91
N ARG A 165 0.89 -13.47 25.06
CA ARG A 165 -0.13 -12.72 25.78
C ARG A 165 -1.52 -12.91 25.18
N GLN A 166 -1.64 -12.93 23.84
CA GLN A 166 -2.93 -13.11 23.14
C GLN A 166 -3.33 -14.58 22.98
N ASN A 167 -2.39 -15.52 23.06
CA ASN A 167 -2.68 -16.95 23.03
C ASN A 167 -2.10 -17.69 24.26
N PRO A 168 -2.58 -17.37 25.48
CA PRO A 168 -1.98 -17.90 26.71
C PRO A 168 -2.16 -19.43 26.87
N ALA A 169 -3.19 -20.00 26.23
CA ALA A 169 -3.44 -21.44 26.20
C ALA A 169 -2.62 -22.17 25.12
N GLY A 170 -2.02 -21.44 24.17
CA GLY A 170 -1.35 -22.04 23.02
C GLY A 170 -2.31 -22.77 22.09
N THR A 171 -3.55 -22.29 21.97
CA THR A 171 -4.56 -22.84 21.05
C THR A 171 -3.99 -22.89 19.64
N ARG A 172 -4.11 -24.06 19.00
CA ARG A 172 -3.56 -24.30 17.68
C ARG A 172 -4.53 -23.82 16.60
N ARG A 173 -4.00 -23.08 15.62
CA ARG A 173 -4.71 -22.69 14.42
C ARG A 173 -3.85 -22.97 13.21
N GLY A 174 -4.28 -23.94 12.41
CA GLY A 174 -3.42 -24.55 11.40
C GLY A 174 -2.04 -24.90 11.95
N TYR A 175 -1.01 -24.40 11.27
CA TYR A 175 0.41 -24.50 11.60
C TYR A 175 1.05 -23.13 11.90
N GLU A 176 0.24 -22.12 12.21
CA GLU A 176 0.72 -20.80 12.62
C GLU A 176 1.55 -20.88 13.92
N CYS A 177 2.60 -20.05 13.99
CA CYS A 177 3.33 -19.79 15.22
C CYS A 177 2.83 -18.49 15.89
N PRO A 178 2.15 -18.57 17.06
CA PRO A 178 1.59 -17.40 17.74
C PRO A 178 2.59 -16.29 18.04
N GLU A 179 3.83 -16.61 18.44
CA GLU A 179 4.85 -15.60 18.72
C GLU A 179 5.31 -14.85 17.46
N GLU A 180 5.39 -15.53 16.30
CA GLU A 180 5.70 -14.86 15.02
C GLU A 180 4.57 -13.95 14.56
N ARG A 181 3.33 -14.38 14.78
CA ARG A 181 2.15 -13.55 14.49
C ARG A 181 2.17 -12.28 15.34
N ASP A 182 2.29 -12.43 16.66
CA ASP A 182 2.08 -11.35 17.64
C ASP A 182 3.20 -10.31 17.71
N TYR A 183 4.40 -10.64 17.25
CA TYR A 183 5.57 -9.78 17.44
C TYR A 183 6.34 -9.59 16.14
N TYR A 184 6.53 -8.34 15.76
CA TYR A 184 7.22 -7.93 14.54
C TYR A 184 8.27 -6.84 14.83
N PRO A 185 9.44 -6.86 14.18
CA PRO A 185 10.02 -7.94 13.39
C PRO A 185 10.29 -9.19 14.22
N TYR A 186 10.12 -10.37 13.62
CA TYR A 186 10.35 -11.62 14.32
C TYR A 186 11.86 -11.92 14.39
N TRP A 187 12.36 -12.33 15.57
CA TRP A 187 13.79 -12.57 15.81
C TRP A 187 14.25 -14.00 15.46
N HIS A 188 13.30 -14.91 15.20
CA HIS A 188 13.56 -16.24 14.67
C HIS A 188 13.16 -16.33 13.20
N PRO A 189 13.50 -17.43 12.50
CA PRO A 189 13.11 -17.62 11.10
C PRO A 189 11.59 -17.53 10.93
N SER A 190 11.15 -16.75 9.95
CA SER A 190 9.77 -16.64 9.49
C SER A 190 9.71 -17.01 8.00
N PRO A 191 8.65 -17.72 7.55
CA PRO A 191 8.42 -17.95 6.12
C PRO A 191 7.83 -16.73 5.40
N TRP A 192 7.48 -15.66 6.13
CA TRP A 192 6.83 -14.48 5.58
C TRP A 192 7.86 -13.44 5.11
N VAL A 193 7.73 -13.01 3.86
CA VAL A 193 8.53 -11.95 3.26
C VAL A 193 7.80 -10.61 3.40
N ASP A 194 8.52 -9.59 3.86
CA ASP A 194 7.93 -8.28 4.15
C ASP A 194 7.79 -7.42 2.89
N ILE A 195 6.60 -6.86 2.67
CA ILE A 195 6.29 -5.92 1.57
C ILE A 195 6.43 -4.50 2.08
N ALA A 196 5.66 -4.15 3.11
CA ALA A 196 5.56 -2.79 3.64
C ALA A 196 5.21 -2.80 5.13
N VAL A 197 5.74 -1.80 5.84
CA VAL A 197 5.41 -1.48 7.23
C VAL A 197 4.92 -0.04 7.27
N MET A 198 3.62 0.13 7.46
CA MET A 198 3.00 1.43 7.65
C MET A 198 2.84 1.62 9.16
N THR A 199 3.44 2.65 9.76
CA THR A 199 3.44 2.85 11.22
C THR A 199 3.14 4.29 11.62
N ASP A 200 2.54 4.50 12.80
CA ASP A 200 2.40 5.84 13.38
C ASP A 200 3.74 6.40 13.89
N ASP A 201 4.71 5.54 14.21
CA ASP A 201 6.05 5.91 14.71
C ASP A 201 7.14 5.59 13.68
N VAL A 202 7.28 6.46 12.69
CA VAL A 202 8.27 6.30 11.61
C VAL A 202 9.72 6.37 12.06
N SER A 203 10.02 6.83 13.28
CA SER A 203 11.37 6.73 13.85
C SER A 203 11.85 5.27 13.94
N ARG A 204 10.91 4.31 13.90
CA ARG A 204 11.17 2.87 13.88
C ARG A 204 11.47 2.30 12.50
N CYS A 205 11.31 3.07 11.41
CA CYS A 205 11.49 2.52 10.07
C CYS A 205 12.90 1.97 9.82
N SER A 206 13.94 2.61 10.35
CA SER A 206 15.31 2.09 10.28
C SER A 206 15.45 0.74 10.99
N TYR A 207 14.76 0.57 12.12
CA TYR A 207 14.70 -0.70 12.84
C TYR A 207 13.95 -1.78 12.04
N TYR A 208 12.76 -1.47 11.50
CA TYR A 208 11.99 -2.43 10.70
C TYR A 208 12.75 -2.90 9.46
N LYS A 209 13.37 -1.96 8.72
CA LYS A 209 14.16 -2.27 7.52
C LYS A 209 15.38 -3.13 7.83
N ALA A 210 16.10 -2.84 8.92
CA ALA A 210 17.32 -3.56 9.30
C ALA A 210 17.03 -4.94 9.91
N GLU A 211 15.95 -5.08 10.68
CA GLU A 211 15.62 -6.33 11.38
C GLU A 211 14.72 -7.27 10.57
N SER A 212 14.19 -6.85 9.42
CA SER A 212 13.45 -7.73 8.53
C SER A 212 14.32 -8.90 8.04
N GLN A 213 13.73 -10.11 7.99
CA GLN A 213 14.41 -11.27 7.41
C GLN A 213 14.62 -11.13 5.90
N ASN A 214 14.02 -10.14 5.24
CA ASN A 214 14.33 -9.81 3.85
C ASN A 214 15.84 -9.67 3.63
N VAL A 215 16.52 -8.98 4.57
CA VAL A 215 17.94 -8.62 4.48
C VAL A 215 18.80 -9.17 5.61
N LYS A 216 18.20 -9.62 6.73
CA LYS A 216 18.93 -10.10 7.91
C LYS A 216 18.70 -11.59 8.14
N GLU A 217 19.79 -12.35 8.26
CA GLU A 217 19.71 -13.76 8.67
C GLU A 217 19.10 -13.91 10.07
N LYS A 218 18.49 -15.07 10.32
CA LYS A 218 17.86 -15.42 11.60
C LYS A 218 18.47 -16.70 12.14
N TRP A 219 18.31 -16.92 13.43
CA TRP A 219 18.92 -18.06 14.11
C TRP A 219 17.90 -18.77 14.99
N ALA A 220 18.04 -20.08 15.15
CA ALA A 220 17.20 -20.88 16.03
C ALA A 220 17.94 -22.10 16.56
N CYS A 221 17.55 -22.56 17.75
CA CYS A 221 17.97 -23.85 18.29
C CYS A 221 17.06 -24.93 17.71
N VAL A 222 17.63 -25.88 16.97
CA VAL A 222 16.88 -26.90 16.21
C VAL A 222 17.34 -28.30 16.55
N LEU A 223 16.44 -29.27 16.34
CA LEU A 223 16.72 -30.70 16.34
C LEU A 223 16.24 -31.30 15.01
N PRO A 224 16.74 -32.48 14.61
CA PRO A 224 16.14 -33.21 13.51
C PRO A 224 14.64 -33.44 13.74
N MET A 225 13.86 -33.41 12.66
CA MET A 225 12.40 -33.45 12.73
C MET A 225 11.86 -34.66 13.51
N ALA A 226 12.47 -35.83 13.35
CA ALA A 226 12.07 -37.05 14.06
C ALA A 226 12.23 -36.92 15.58
N ASP A 227 13.32 -36.29 16.04
CA ASP A 227 13.55 -36.04 17.46
C ASP A 227 12.55 -34.98 17.98
N MET A 228 12.28 -33.91 17.22
CA MET A 228 11.27 -32.90 17.60
C MET A 228 9.88 -33.51 17.76
N GLU A 229 9.46 -34.40 16.85
CA GLU A 229 8.16 -35.06 16.89
C GLU A 229 8.05 -36.03 18.08
N ALA A 230 9.05 -36.90 18.28
CA ALA A 230 9.06 -37.88 19.37
C ALA A 230 9.11 -37.24 20.77
N LEU A 231 9.70 -36.05 20.86
CA LEU A 231 9.94 -35.32 22.10
C LEU A 231 8.98 -34.14 22.32
N ASN A 232 8.04 -33.92 21.40
CA ASN A 232 7.06 -32.85 21.53
C ASN A 232 6.32 -32.92 22.88
N GLY A 233 6.22 -31.78 23.56
CA GLY A 233 5.66 -31.66 24.92
C GLY A 233 6.55 -32.19 26.04
N LYS A 234 7.72 -32.77 25.75
CA LYS A 234 8.71 -33.25 26.73
C LYS A 234 9.96 -32.38 26.81
N ILE A 235 10.21 -31.57 25.77
CA ILE A 235 11.35 -30.67 25.67
C ILE A 235 10.90 -29.24 25.44
N ILE A 236 11.78 -28.30 25.80
CA ILE A 236 11.71 -26.90 25.40
C ILE A 236 13.12 -26.52 24.94
N LEU A 237 13.27 -26.15 23.67
CA LEU A 237 14.54 -25.73 23.09
C LEU A 237 14.78 -24.24 23.35
N PRO A 238 15.94 -23.83 23.88
CA PRO A 238 16.23 -22.43 24.16
C PRO A 238 16.15 -21.54 22.92
N ASN A 239 15.79 -20.28 23.12
CA ASN A 239 15.59 -19.32 22.04
C ASN A 239 16.82 -18.43 21.78
N ASN A 240 17.96 -18.75 22.37
CA ASN A 240 19.22 -18.03 22.25
C ASN A 240 20.39 -19.00 22.14
N LYS A 241 21.53 -18.49 21.67
CA LYS A 241 22.73 -19.28 21.38
C LYS A 241 23.28 -19.96 22.62
N GLU A 242 23.50 -19.18 23.67
CA GLU A 242 24.11 -19.63 24.92
C GLU A 242 23.29 -20.77 25.54
N GLY A 243 21.97 -20.62 25.55
CA GLY A 243 21.06 -21.66 26.03
C GLY A 243 21.10 -22.91 25.17
N CYS A 244 21.13 -22.77 23.84
CA CYS A 244 21.17 -23.90 22.92
C CYS A 244 22.45 -24.73 23.08
N GLU A 245 23.61 -24.06 23.15
CA GLU A 245 24.92 -24.69 23.31
C GLU A 245 25.08 -25.36 24.67
N ALA A 246 24.46 -24.80 25.72
CA ALA A 246 24.45 -25.38 27.06
C ALA A 246 23.32 -26.40 27.29
N TYR A 247 22.49 -26.68 26.28
CA TYR A 247 21.27 -27.47 26.46
C TYR A 247 21.57 -28.91 26.92
N GLN A 248 20.87 -29.34 27.96
CA GLN A 248 20.86 -30.72 28.42
C GLN A 248 19.43 -31.24 28.43
N PHE A 249 19.24 -32.43 27.87
CA PHE A 249 17.93 -33.08 27.91
C PHE A 249 17.51 -33.36 29.36
N PRO A 250 16.20 -33.26 29.67
CA PRO A 250 15.68 -33.73 30.96
C PRO A 250 16.09 -35.18 31.24
N LYS A 251 16.31 -35.55 32.51
CA LYS A 251 16.86 -36.86 32.93
C LYS A 251 16.17 -38.10 32.34
N ASN A 252 14.90 -38.00 31.93
CA ASN A 252 14.09 -39.10 31.40
C ASN A 252 13.81 -38.96 29.89
N VAL A 253 14.55 -38.08 29.20
CA VAL A 253 14.40 -37.81 27.77
C VAL A 253 15.71 -38.17 27.08
N ASN A 254 15.63 -39.11 26.14
CA ASN A 254 16.74 -39.45 25.27
C ASN A 254 16.39 -38.98 23.86
N ALA A 255 17.31 -38.24 23.23
CA ALA A 255 17.24 -37.86 21.83
C ALA A 255 18.37 -38.54 21.07
N SER A 256 18.17 -38.77 19.78
CA SER A 256 19.21 -39.33 18.90
C SER A 256 20.30 -38.31 18.60
N SER A 257 19.95 -37.02 18.70
CA SER A 257 20.79 -35.89 18.29
C SER A 257 20.85 -34.83 19.40
N LYS A 258 21.92 -34.04 19.42
CA LYS A 258 22.00 -32.84 20.25
C LYS A 258 21.38 -31.65 19.51
N PRO A 259 20.76 -30.68 20.22
CA PRO A 259 20.29 -29.46 19.57
C PRO A 259 21.45 -28.65 19.01
N GLU A 260 21.20 -27.98 17.89
CA GLU A 260 22.19 -27.15 17.20
C GLU A 260 21.66 -25.72 17.05
N TRP A 261 22.52 -24.74 17.33
CA TRP A 261 22.22 -23.33 17.05
C TRP A 261 22.50 -23.06 15.57
N LYS A 262 21.44 -22.98 14.77
CA LYS A 262 21.51 -22.97 13.31
C LYS A 262 21.12 -21.61 12.74
N SER A 263 21.86 -21.15 11.74
CA SER A 263 21.51 -19.98 10.94
C SER A 263 20.54 -20.32 9.81
N PHE A 264 19.69 -19.35 9.51
CA PHE A 264 18.74 -19.35 8.42
C PHE A 264 18.97 -18.08 7.63
N PRO A 265 19.22 -18.18 6.31
CA PRO A 265 19.60 -17.03 5.52
C PRO A 265 18.48 -15.97 5.48
N ALA A 266 18.88 -14.73 5.20
CA ALA A 266 17.94 -13.72 4.75
C ALA A 266 17.24 -14.20 3.48
N HIS A 267 16.03 -13.68 3.20
CA HIS A 267 15.31 -14.01 1.97
C HIS A 267 16.03 -13.51 0.70
N GLY A 268 16.98 -12.58 0.84
CA GLY A 268 17.77 -12.07 -0.29
C GLY A 268 16.96 -11.12 -1.18
N VAL A 269 16.00 -10.41 -0.60
CA VAL A 269 15.14 -9.44 -1.29
C VAL A 269 15.29 -8.06 -0.64
N PRO A 270 14.85 -6.98 -1.31
CA PRO A 270 14.92 -5.65 -0.72
C PRO A 270 14.24 -5.57 0.66
N PRO A 271 14.71 -4.70 1.56
CA PRO A 271 14.01 -4.45 2.83
C PRO A 271 12.59 -3.93 2.55
N PRO A 272 11.65 -4.11 3.49
CA PRO A 272 10.28 -3.63 3.29
C PRO A 272 10.26 -2.12 3.07
N ASP A 273 9.27 -1.67 2.30
CA ASP A 273 8.88 -0.27 2.35
C ASP A 273 8.50 0.10 3.79
N CYS A 274 8.85 1.30 4.23
CA CYS A 274 8.44 1.78 5.55
C CYS A 274 8.14 3.26 5.51
N ARG A 275 6.91 3.59 5.91
CA ARG A 275 6.33 4.93 5.88
C ARG A 275 5.25 5.07 6.95
N GLU A 276 4.70 6.27 7.07
CA GLU A 276 3.52 6.53 7.87
C GLU A 276 2.31 5.73 7.38
N THR A 277 1.43 5.37 8.32
CA THR A 277 0.06 4.95 8.06
C THR A 277 -0.80 6.08 7.49
N GLU A 278 -1.75 5.73 6.64
CA GLU A 278 -2.90 6.56 6.36
C GLU A 278 -3.76 6.72 7.62
N TYR A 279 -4.43 7.86 7.76
CA TYR A 279 -5.45 8.03 8.78
C TYR A 279 -6.58 7.02 8.59
N SER A 280 -7.07 6.46 9.69
CA SER A 280 -8.28 5.63 9.71
C SER A 280 -9.16 5.97 10.90
N ARG A 281 -10.47 6.03 10.68
CA ARG A 281 -11.43 6.38 11.74
C ARG A 281 -11.78 5.18 12.63
N ASP A 282 -11.75 5.39 13.94
CA ASP A 282 -12.20 4.41 14.95
C ASP A 282 -13.67 3.99 14.76
N ASN A 283 -13.92 2.70 14.93
CA ASN A 283 -15.20 2.00 14.96
C ASN A 283 -16.10 2.22 13.71
N HIS A 284 -15.49 2.58 12.58
CA HIS A 284 -16.18 2.80 11.30
C HIS A 284 -15.47 2.06 10.17
N LEU A 285 -14.98 0.85 10.46
CA LEU A 285 -14.19 0.03 9.53
C LEU A 285 -12.97 0.77 8.94
N GLY A 286 -12.49 1.81 9.62
CA GLY A 286 -11.23 2.44 9.28
C GLY A 286 -11.29 3.27 8.00
N ASN A 287 -12.48 3.76 7.63
CA ASN A 287 -12.61 4.70 6.51
C ASN A 287 -11.57 5.81 6.66
N GLY A 288 -10.76 5.98 5.62
CA GLY A 288 -9.79 7.05 5.49
C GLY A 288 -10.47 8.36 5.08
N TYR A 289 -9.65 9.31 4.64
CA TYR A 289 -10.17 10.56 4.07
C TYR A 289 -11.06 10.29 2.84
N GLY A 290 -12.12 11.09 2.69
CA GLY A 290 -13.13 10.91 1.64
C GLY A 290 -14.10 9.74 1.87
N GLY A 291 -13.99 9.01 2.99
CA GLY A 291 -14.91 7.90 3.31
C GLY A 291 -14.60 6.59 2.58
N HIS A 292 -13.41 6.48 1.96
CA HIS A 292 -12.97 5.28 1.27
C HIS A 292 -12.10 4.39 2.16
N PRO A 293 -12.04 3.07 1.88
CA PRO A 293 -11.06 2.19 2.51
C PRO A 293 -9.62 2.60 2.17
N ASN A 294 -8.70 2.28 3.07
CA ASN A 294 -7.28 2.51 2.84
C ASN A 294 -6.71 1.46 1.88
N MET A 295 -5.74 1.88 1.07
CA MET A 295 -5.12 1.04 0.05
C MET A 295 -3.60 1.21 0.01
N TYR A 296 -2.90 0.14 -0.33
CA TYR A 296 -1.48 0.14 -0.66
C TYR A 296 -1.29 -0.44 -2.07
N ASN A 297 -0.73 0.34 -2.99
CA ASN A 297 -0.41 -0.13 -4.34
C ASN A 297 0.88 -0.94 -4.31
N TRP A 298 0.75 -2.27 -4.29
CA TRP A 298 1.89 -3.19 -4.34
C TRP A 298 2.26 -3.50 -5.79
N THR A 299 3.46 -3.08 -6.21
CA THR A 299 4.04 -3.58 -7.46
C THR A 299 4.59 -4.98 -7.25
N ILE A 300 4.01 -5.96 -7.94
CA ILE A 300 4.44 -7.36 -7.85
C ILE A 300 5.92 -7.46 -8.23
N PRO A 301 6.81 -7.98 -7.35
CA PRO A 301 8.24 -7.97 -7.63
C PRO A 301 8.61 -8.78 -8.88
N SER A 302 9.58 -8.30 -9.66
CA SER A 302 10.03 -8.98 -10.89
C SER A 302 10.72 -10.32 -10.63
N TYR A 303 11.28 -10.51 -9.43
CA TYR A 303 11.90 -11.77 -9.02
C TYR A 303 10.88 -12.82 -8.53
N LEU A 304 9.61 -12.44 -8.35
CA LEU A 304 8.59 -13.32 -7.80
C LEU A 304 7.92 -14.09 -8.94
N GLU A 305 8.05 -15.42 -8.94
CA GLU A 305 7.36 -16.31 -9.88
C GLU A 305 6.98 -17.60 -9.15
N HIS A 306 5.68 -17.82 -8.92
CA HIS A 306 5.22 -18.97 -8.17
C HIS A 306 3.70 -19.17 -8.31
N GLU A 307 3.22 -20.42 -8.45
CA GLU A 307 1.78 -20.70 -8.61
C GLU A 307 1.00 -20.75 -7.28
N HIS A 308 1.70 -20.77 -6.15
CA HIS A 308 1.10 -20.85 -4.81
C HIS A 308 1.68 -19.79 -3.87
N CYS A 309 1.00 -18.64 -3.80
CA CYS A 309 1.34 -17.54 -2.91
C CYS A 309 0.14 -17.15 -2.04
N VAL A 310 0.40 -16.53 -0.90
CA VAL A 310 -0.62 -15.94 -0.02
C VAL A 310 -0.14 -14.59 0.47
N LEU A 311 -1.05 -13.62 0.59
CA LEU A 311 -0.81 -12.30 1.16
C LEU A 311 -1.37 -12.26 2.58
N ARG A 312 -0.63 -11.66 3.50
CA ARG A 312 -1.04 -11.41 4.88
C ARG A 312 -1.00 -9.92 5.15
N VAL A 313 -2.07 -9.43 5.77
CA VAL A 313 -2.07 -8.13 6.44
C VAL A 313 -2.09 -8.36 7.95
N ARG A 314 -1.18 -7.71 8.68
CA ARG A 314 -1.20 -7.65 10.15
C ARG A 314 -1.54 -6.24 10.59
N TYR A 315 -2.34 -6.14 11.62
CA TYR A 315 -2.70 -4.89 12.26
C TYR A 315 -2.34 -4.96 13.74
N ASN A 316 -1.26 -4.27 14.09
CA ASN A 316 -0.80 -4.16 15.46
C ASN A 316 -1.35 -2.86 16.05
N ILE A 317 -2.02 -2.96 17.18
CA ILE A 317 -2.47 -1.80 17.94
C ILE A 317 -1.98 -1.83 19.37
N SER A 318 -1.82 -0.66 19.96
CA SER A 318 -1.78 -0.47 21.40
C SER A 318 -2.48 0.82 21.78
N THR A 319 -3.22 0.84 22.88
CA THR A 319 -3.82 2.07 23.36
C THR A 319 -2.74 3.03 23.88
N SER A 320 -3.02 4.33 23.78
CA SER A 320 -2.14 5.37 24.32
C SER A 320 -2.20 5.48 25.85
N ASP A 321 -2.88 4.56 26.55
CA ASP A 321 -3.03 4.56 28.01
C ASP A 321 -1.76 4.16 28.76
N TYR A 322 -0.81 3.51 28.08
CA TYR A 322 0.47 3.08 28.64
C TYR A 322 1.58 3.19 27.57
N PRO A 323 2.85 3.30 27.97
CA PRO A 323 3.95 3.45 27.02
C PRO A 323 4.33 2.10 26.39
N SER A 324 3.56 1.65 25.39
CA SER A 324 3.66 0.30 24.79
C SER A 324 5.08 -0.11 24.41
N TRP A 325 5.82 0.77 23.73
CA TRP A 325 7.21 0.53 23.32
C TRP A 325 8.24 0.55 24.45
N ALA A 326 7.91 1.12 25.61
CA ALA A 326 8.77 1.11 26.79
C ALA A 326 8.43 -0.03 27.77
N THR A 327 7.34 -0.78 27.51
CA THR A 327 6.94 -1.91 28.35
C THR A 327 7.50 -3.24 27.85
N ASN A 328 7.96 -4.05 28.80
CA ASN A 328 8.47 -5.39 28.56
C ASN A 328 8.12 -6.29 29.76
N ALA A 329 8.66 -7.50 29.82
CA ALA A 329 8.36 -8.43 30.91
C ALA A 329 8.63 -7.88 32.33
N SER A 330 9.57 -6.93 32.49
CA SER A 330 9.82 -6.27 33.78
C SER A 330 8.65 -5.42 34.26
N SER A 331 7.79 -4.97 33.33
CA SER A 331 6.59 -4.16 33.58
C SER A 331 5.35 -4.99 33.87
N ASN A 332 5.43 -6.33 33.79
CA ASN A 332 4.29 -7.21 34.07
C ASN A 332 3.73 -6.97 35.48
N ASN A 333 2.43 -6.73 35.59
CA ASN A 333 1.73 -6.33 36.82
C ASN A 333 2.26 -5.03 37.49
N LYS A 334 3.07 -4.24 36.78
CA LYS A 334 3.79 -3.07 37.33
C LYS A 334 3.70 -1.83 36.42
N VAL A 335 2.70 -1.78 35.53
CA VAL A 335 2.49 -0.59 34.69
C VAL A 335 2.08 0.58 35.58
N ASN A 336 2.88 1.65 35.56
CA ASN A 336 2.63 2.86 36.32
C ASN A 336 1.65 3.77 35.55
N MET A 337 0.50 4.05 36.17
CA MET A 337 -0.54 4.93 35.60
C MET A 337 -0.49 6.37 36.13
N ALA A 338 0.40 6.67 37.09
CA ALA A 338 0.40 7.93 37.82
C ALA A 338 0.65 9.15 36.92
N ASP A 339 1.77 9.13 36.19
CA ASP A 339 2.18 10.25 35.34
C ASP A 339 1.13 10.55 34.26
N LYS A 340 0.58 9.49 33.65
CA LYS A 340 -0.43 9.58 32.59
C LYS A 340 -1.70 10.30 33.06
N PHE A 341 -2.09 10.10 34.31
CA PHE A 341 -3.32 10.68 34.88
C PHE A 341 -3.07 11.79 35.91
N GLY A 342 -1.84 12.34 35.95
CA GLY A 342 -1.51 13.51 36.75
C GLY A 342 -1.45 13.27 38.26
N PHE A 343 -1.12 12.06 38.71
CA PHE A 343 -0.90 11.78 40.12
C PHE A 343 0.54 12.10 40.54
N SER A 344 0.72 12.60 41.78
CA SER A 344 2.04 12.91 42.34
C SER A 344 2.90 11.68 42.64
N SER A 345 2.30 10.50 42.70
CA SER A 345 2.99 9.22 42.92
C SER A 345 2.12 8.03 42.50
N GLU A 346 2.77 6.89 42.27
CA GLU A 346 2.06 5.62 42.01
C GLU A 346 1.16 5.20 43.18
N SER A 347 1.56 5.49 44.43
CA SER A 347 0.72 5.26 45.61
C SER A 347 -0.60 6.03 45.51
N ALA A 348 -0.53 7.33 45.20
CA ALA A 348 -1.72 8.17 45.10
C ALA A 348 -2.67 7.71 43.98
N ALA A 349 -2.12 7.23 42.85
CA ALA A 349 -2.91 6.63 41.78
C ALA A 349 -3.58 5.33 42.23
N LYS A 350 -2.83 4.44 42.88
CA LYS A 350 -3.31 3.14 43.41
C LYS A 350 -4.40 3.32 44.46
N ASP A 351 -4.23 4.25 45.39
CA ASP A 351 -5.21 4.57 46.44
C ASP A 351 -6.56 5.02 45.84
N ARG A 352 -6.52 5.62 44.65
CA ARG A 352 -7.70 6.04 43.89
C ARG A 352 -8.14 5.04 42.82
N GLY A 353 -7.55 3.85 42.79
CA GLY A 353 -7.94 2.75 41.91
C GLY A 353 -7.44 2.85 40.47
N TYR A 354 -6.56 3.80 40.15
CA TYR A 354 -5.92 3.95 38.85
C TYR A 354 -4.79 2.93 38.70
N VAL A 355 -5.18 1.69 38.48
CA VAL A 355 -4.29 0.53 38.31
C VAL A 355 -4.53 -0.15 36.98
N PHE A 356 -3.45 -0.59 36.34
CA PHE A 356 -3.52 -1.38 35.12
C PHE A 356 -4.01 -2.80 35.44
N LYS A 357 -5.33 -3.00 35.42
CA LYS A 357 -6.00 -4.29 35.62
C LYS A 357 -7.37 -4.29 34.97
N ASN A 358 -7.96 -5.47 34.82
CA ASN A 358 -9.33 -5.59 34.35
C ASN A 358 -10.35 -4.99 35.32
N ASN A 359 -11.33 -4.29 34.75
CA ASN A 359 -12.47 -3.68 35.43
C ASN A 359 -12.11 -2.91 36.72
N PRO A 360 -11.18 -1.94 36.67
CA PRO A 360 -10.78 -1.19 37.86
C PRO A 360 -11.95 -0.36 38.38
N VAL A 361 -12.03 -0.24 39.71
CA VAL A 361 -12.92 0.67 40.40
C VAL A 361 -12.12 1.90 40.76
N VAL A 362 -12.49 3.06 40.23
CA VAL A 362 -11.75 4.32 40.34
C VAL A 362 -12.52 5.35 41.16
N THR A 363 -11.80 6.06 42.02
CA THR A 363 -12.31 7.22 42.77
C THR A 363 -11.87 8.48 42.04
N VAL A 364 -12.71 8.99 41.13
CA VAL A 364 -12.39 10.14 40.25
C VAL A 364 -12.45 11.48 40.99
N PHE A 365 -13.27 11.57 42.04
CA PHE A 365 -13.42 12.78 42.84
C PHE A 365 -12.85 12.52 44.24
N GLY A 366 -11.68 13.06 44.55
CA GLY A 366 -11.00 12.81 45.83
C GLY A 366 -11.78 13.29 47.06
N ASN A 367 -12.78 14.15 46.87
CA ASN A 367 -13.64 14.73 47.90
C ASN A 367 -15.07 14.15 47.92
N LEU A 368 -15.40 13.19 47.03
CA LEU A 368 -16.70 12.53 47.02
C LEU A 368 -16.52 11.03 47.22
N THR A 369 -17.40 10.43 48.02
CA THR A 369 -17.49 8.97 48.14
C THR A 369 -18.28 8.40 46.95
N LEU A 370 -17.76 8.63 45.74
CA LEU A 370 -18.33 8.14 44.49
C LEU A 370 -17.26 7.36 43.72
N ASN A 371 -17.50 6.07 43.56
CA ASN A 371 -16.63 5.16 42.82
C ASN A 371 -17.27 4.79 41.48
N LEU A 372 -16.48 4.84 40.41
CA LEU A 372 -16.89 4.41 39.08
C LEU A 372 -16.19 3.09 38.74
N ARG A 373 -16.90 2.16 38.13
CA ARG A 373 -16.30 0.93 37.60
C ARG A 373 -16.09 1.10 36.10
N LEU A 374 -14.85 0.96 35.66
CA LEU A 374 -14.52 0.98 34.23
C LEU A 374 -14.72 -0.41 33.63
N ALA A 375 -15.16 -0.48 32.37
CA ALA A 375 -15.28 -1.73 31.61
C ALA A 375 -14.00 -1.97 30.77
N ILE A 376 -12.87 -2.01 31.46
CA ILE A 376 -11.56 -2.23 30.84
C ILE A 376 -11.23 -3.72 30.82
N ASP A 377 -10.81 -4.22 29.66
CA ASP A 377 -10.09 -5.47 29.50
C ASP A 377 -8.67 -5.16 28.99
N THR A 378 -7.68 -5.31 29.86
CA THR A 378 -6.28 -5.03 29.55
C THR A 378 -5.72 -6.03 28.53
N ALA A 379 -6.39 -7.17 28.28
CA ALA A 379 -6.08 -8.04 27.15
C ALA A 379 -6.36 -7.35 25.80
N GLN A 380 -7.21 -6.32 25.78
CA GLN A 380 -7.54 -5.51 24.59
C GLN A 380 -6.61 -4.32 24.37
N PHE A 381 -5.78 -3.95 25.37
CA PHE A 381 -4.98 -2.71 25.31
C PHE A 381 -3.82 -2.78 24.33
N GLY A 382 -3.43 -3.97 23.90
CA GLY A 382 -2.54 -4.16 22.76
C GLY A 382 -2.90 -5.47 22.09
N ARG A 383 -3.08 -5.46 20.78
CA ARG A 383 -3.47 -6.66 20.03
C ARG A 383 -2.89 -6.62 18.63
N VAL A 384 -2.54 -7.81 18.15
CA VAL A 384 -2.32 -8.08 16.74
C VAL A 384 -3.53 -8.78 16.17
N PHE A 385 -4.05 -8.24 15.09
CA PHE A 385 -5.05 -8.85 14.22
C PHE A 385 -4.40 -9.19 12.89
N GLN A 386 -4.99 -10.12 12.16
CA GLN A 386 -4.53 -10.39 10.80
C GLN A 386 -5.66 -10.92 9.93
N ASP A 387 -5.52 -10.70 8.63
CA ASP A 387 -6.24 -11.47 7.63
C ASP A 387 -5.27 -11.96 6.56
N ARG A 388 -5.64 -13.05 5.90
CA ARG A 388 -4.81 -13.70 4.87
C ARG A 388 -5.67 -13.95 3.65
N SER A 389 -5.15 -13.60 2.49
CA SER A 389 -5.82 -13.85 1.22
C SER A 389 -6.06 -15.35 0.99
N HIS A 390 -6.95 -15.65 0.07
CA HIS A 390 -6.86 -16.94 -0.63
C HIS A 390 -5.54 -17.05 -1.41
N THR A 391 -5.21 -18.26 -1.82
CA THR A 391 -4.00 -18.51 -2.60
C THR A 391 -4.07 -17.87 -3.98
N PHE A 392 -2.98 -17.27 -4.45
CA PHE A 392 -2.88 -16.68 -5.78
C PHE A 392 -1.57 -17.08 -6.45
N ALA A 393 -1.51 -16.96 -7.77
CA ALA A 393 -0.30 -17.19 -8.56
C ALA A 393 0.38 -15.87 -8.96
N VAL A 394 1.70 -15.88 -9.08
CA VAL A 394 2.50 -14.83 -9.71
C VAL A 394 3.18 -15.42 -10.93
N ARG A 395 2.88 -14.87 -12.10
CA ARG A 395 3.35 -15.39 -13.38
C ARG A 395 4.36 -14.47 -14.04
N LYS A 396 5.26 -15.08 -14.80
CA LYS A 396 6.23 -14.37 -15.61
C LYS A 396 5.54 -13.37 -16.54
N ARG A 397 6.07 -12.15 -16.60
CA ARG A 397 5.61 -11.13 -17.56
C ARG A 397 5.90 -11.59 -19.00
N PRO A 398 4.89 -11.67 -19.88
CA PRO A 398 5.07 -11.98 -21.29
C PRO A 398 5.91 -10.93 -22.03
N ASP A 399 6.60 -11.34 -23.09
CA ASP A 399 7.50 -10.46 -23.87
C ASP A 399 6.78 -9.26 -24.50
N TRP A 400 5.50 -9.42 -24.86
CA TRP A 400 4.69 -8.33 -25.42
C TRP A 400 4.21 -7.30 -24.38
N LEU A 401 4.47 -7.53 -23.09
CA LEU A 401 4.16 -6.65 -21.97
C LEU A 401 5.42 -6.04 -21.33
N GLN A 402 6.59 -6.17 -21.96
CA GLN A 402 7.81 -5.54 -21.44
C GLN A 402 7.70 -4.01 -21.48
N ASP A 403 8.27 -3.35 -20.47
CA ASP A 403 8.32 -1.88 -20.33
C ASP A 403 6.96 -1.14 -20.31
N THR A 404 5.84 -1.84 -20.06
CA THR A 404 4.51 -1.22 -19.92
C THR A 404 3.98 -1.31 -18.48
N ALA A 405 3.16 -0.36 -18.04
CA ALA A 405 2.47 -0.50 -16.76
C ALA A 405 1.24 -1.40 -16.93
N ILE A 406 0.99 -2.26 -15.94
CA ILE A 406 -0.18 -3.14 -15.88
C ILE A 406 -0.89 -2.86 -14.56
N TYR A 407 -2.16 -2.47 -14.61
CA TYR A 407 -2.98 -2.23 -13.43
C TYR A 407 -4.01 -3.35 -13.29
N ASN A 408 -4.11 -3.95 -12.10
CA ASN A 408 -5.09 -4.99 -11.83
C ASN A 408 -6.43 -4.37 -11.41
N LEU A 409 -7.50 -4.71 -12.14
CA LEU A 409 -8.87 -4.37 -11.79
C LEU A 409 -9.61 -5.64 -11.36
N ASN A 410 -9.97 -5.68 -10.08
CA ASN A 410 -10.55 -6.84 -9.42
C ASN A 410 -11.96 -6.54 -8.88
N VAL A 411 -12.54 -7.53 -8.20
CA VAL A 411 -13.81 -7.41 -7.45
C VAL A 411 -13.62 -7.82 -6.00
N ARG A 412 -13.99 -6.92 -5.08
CA ARG A 412 -14.11 -7.21 -3.64
C ARG A 412 -15.55 -7.59 -3.29
N GLY A 413 -15.77 -8.03 -2.05
CA GLY A 413 -17.11 -8.20 -1.51
C GLY A 413 -17.74 -9.58 -1.69
N LYS A 414 -18.94 -9.76 -1.13
CA LYS A 414 -19.75 -10.98 -1.25
C LYS A 414 -21.25 -10.71 -1.46
N ARG A 415 -22.02 -11.76 -1.80
CA ARG A 415 -23.48 -11.67 -2.02
C ARG A 415 -24.20 -11.30 -0.72
N GLY A 416 -25.04 -10.28 -0.80
CA GLY A 416 -25.93 -9.83 0.28
C GLY A 416 -26.04 -8.32 0.29
N ASN A 417 -26.96 -7.81 1.11
CA ASN A 417 -26.97 -6.40 1.50
C ASN A 417 -25.97 -6.13 2.63
N ILE A 418 -25.70 -4.85 2.91
CA ILE A 418 -24.72 -4.42 3.91
C ILE A 418 -24.87 -5.11 5.28
N VAL A 419 -26.09 -5.32 5.77
CA VAL A 419 -26.34 -5.98 7.08
C VAL A 419 -26.06 -7.47 7.02
N GLN A 420 -26.36 -8.12 5.89
CA GLN A 420 -26.14 -9.56 5.69
C GLN A 420 -24.67 -9.93 5.55
N VAL A 421 -23.86 -9.03 4.97
CA VAL A 421 -22.44 -9.29 4.69
C VAL A 421 -21.48 -8.70 5.73
N TYR A 422 -21.94 -7.74 6.54
CA TYR A 422 -21.14 -7.14 7.60
C TYR A 422 -20.54 -8.19 8.54
N PRO A 423 -19.23 -8.08 8.89
CA PRO A 423 -18.31 -6.96 8.65
C PRO A 423 -17.47 -7.06 7.37
N ALA A 424 -17.75 -8.00 6.48
CA ALA A 424 -17.28 -7.88 5.09
C ALA A 424 -18.11 -6.79 4.36
N VAL A 425 -17.86 -6.64 3.06
CA VAL A 425 -18.54 -5.64 2.22
C VAL A 425 -19.35 -6.29 1.10
N GLU A 426 -20.29 -5.53 0.56
CA GLU A 426 -21.04 -5.87 -0.64
C GLU A 426 -20.11 -5.92 -1.86
N TYR A 427 -20.55 -6.52 -2.96
CA TYR A 427 -19.75 -6.53 -4.19
C TYR A 427 -19.44 -5.13 -4.69
N ASP A 428 -18.18 -4.91 -5.02
CA ASP A 428 -17.71 -3.68 -5.62
C ASP A 428 -16.45 -3.93 -6.45
N PHE A 429 -16.13 -3.02 -7.37
CA PHE A 429 -14.87 -3.05 -8.08
C PHE A 429 -13.74 -2.50 -7.21
N VAL A 430 -12.52 -3.03 -7.39
CA VAL A 430 -11.34 -2.59 -6.64
C VAL A 430 -10.12 -2.51 -7.57
N PRO A 431 -9.51 -1.31 -7.74
CA PRO A 431 -10.01 -0.04 -7.23
C PRO A 431 -11.33 0.37 -7.92
N ASN A 432 -12.19 1.11 -7.21
CA ASN A 432 -13.44 1.65 -7.78
C ASN A 432 -13.20 2.84 -8.72
N ASN A 433 -12.08 3.55 -8.52
CA ASN A 433 -11.57 4.60 -9.38
C ASN A 433 -10.17 4.21 -9.83
N LEU A 434 -10.05 3.84 -11.11
CA LEU A 434 -8.78 3.49 -11.71
C LEU A 434 -8.38 4.60 -12.68
N GLU A 435 -7.25 5.25 -12.44
CA GLU A 435 -6.64 6.13 -13.43
C GLU A 435 -5.51 5.38 -14.13
N VAL A 436 -5.40 5.55 -15.45
CA VAL A 436 -4.39 4.90 -16.29
C VAL A 436 -3.89 5.85 -17.38
N ALA A 437 -2.62 5.76 -17.75
CA ALA A 437 -2.09 6.50 -18.88
C ALA A 437 -2.45 5.81 -20.20
N SER A 438 -2.69 6.60 -21.26
CA SER A 438 -2.85 6.07 -22.62
C SER A 438 -1.57 5.32 -23.02
N GLY A 439 -1.74 4.04 -23.38
CA GLY A 439 -0.65 3.12 -23.70
C GLY A 439 -0.40 2.05 -22.64
N ASP A 440 -0.90 2.24 -21.42
CA ASP A 440 -0.81 1.24 -20.35
C ASP A 440 -1.83 0.11 -20.53
N TYR A 441 -1.75 -0.89 -19.66
CA TYR A 441 -2.60 -2.08 -19.71
C TYR A 441 -3.44 -2.23 -18.45
N VAL A 442 -4.68 -2.69 -18.61
CA VAL A 442 -5.54 -3.10 -17.50
C VAL A 442 -5.73 -4.62 -17.57
N HIS A 443 -5.45 -5.32 -16.47
CA HIS A 443 -5.73 -6.74 -16.30
C HIS A 443 -7.00 -6.90 -15.48
N ILE A 444 -8.08 -7.40 -16.10
CA ILE A 444 -9.39 -7.49 -15.48
C ILE A 444 -9.67 -8.96 -15.11
N GLN A 445 -9.89 -9.23 -13.82
CA GLN A 445 -10.21 -10.58 -13.35
C GLN A 445 -10.95 -10.56 -12.02
N TRP A 446 -11.68 -11.63 -11.72
CA TRP A 446 -12.28 -11.84 -10.41
C TRP A 446 -12.71 -13.28 -10.21
N THR A 447 -13.02 -13.60 -8.96
CA THR A 447 -13.76 -14.80 -8.60
C THR A 447 -15.13 -14.43 -8.04
N GLY A 448 -16.16 -15.17 -8.43
CA GLY A 448 -17.41 -15.29 -7.68
C GLY A 448 -17.46 -16.59 -6.87
N SER A 449 -18.58 -16.91 -6.25
CA SER A 449 -18.82 -18.10 -5.43
C SER A 449 -20.16 -18.76 -5.77
N ASN A 450 -20.30 -20.03 -5.38
CA ASN A 450 -21.53 -20.83 -5.51
C ASN A 450 -22.10 -21.23 -4.14
N THR A 451 -21.50 -20.73 -3.06
CA THR A 451 -21.73 -21.20 -1.70
C THR A 451 -22.09 -20.05 -0.76
N ASN A 452 -22.63 -18.94 -1.25
CA ASN A 452 -23.17 -17.91 -0.35
C ASN A 452 -24.44 -18.43 0.36
N PRO A 453 -24.80 -17.86 1.51
CA PRO A 453 -26.08 -18.16 2.14
C PRO A 453 -27.26 -17.90 1.19
N ASN A 454 -28.17 -18.87 1.05
CA ASN A 454 -29.33 -18.75 0.13
C ASN A 454 -30.30 -17.62 0.50
N ASN A 455 -30.26 -17.14 1.75
CA ASN A 455 -31.08 -16.03 2.23
C ASN A 455 -30.39 -14.67 2.13
N ASN A 456 -29.24 -14.58 1.45
CA ASN A 456 -28.59 -13.31 1.16
C ASN A 456 -29.17 -12.70 -0.13
N ASP A 457 -29.44 -11.40 -0.07
CA ASP A 457 -30.00 -10.63 -1.17
C ASP A 457 -29.02 -10.57 -2.34
N GLY A 458 -29.53 -10.71 -3.56
CA GLY A 458 -28.74 -10.67 -4.79
C GLY A 458 -29.62 -11.01 -5.98
N GLN A 459 -29.16 -10.73 -7.20
CA GLN A 459 -29.83 -11.17 -8.43
C GLN A 459 -29.25 -12.50 -8.91
N GLY A 460 -29.96 -13.18 -9.82
CA GLY A 460 -29.60 -14.53 -10.25
C GLY A 460 -29.83 -15.60 -9.20
N LEU A 461 -29.43 -16.82 -9.56
CA LEU A 461 -29.54 -18.03 -8.76
C LEU A 461 -29.05 -17.84 -7.32
N ALA A 462 -29.94 -18.14 -6.36
CA ALA A 462 -29.66 -18.03 -4.93
C ALA A 462 -28.38 -18.80 -4.53
N GLY A 463 -27.60 -18.19 -3.64
CA GLY A 463 -26.32 -18.73 -3.18
C GLY A 463 -25.15 -18.51 -4.16
N THR A 464 -25.41 -18.13 -5.41
CA THR A 464 -24.37 -17.84 -6.41
C THR A 464 -24.12 -16.35 -6.56
N ASP A 465 -22.92 -16.01 -7.00
CA ASP A 465 -22.55 -14.64 -7.39
C ASP A 465 -21.58 -14.64 -8.56
N ARG A 466 -21.75 -13.63 -9.42
CA ARG A 466 -20.99 -13.40 -10.64
C ARG A 466 -20.94 -11.89 -10.80
N SER A 467 -19.86 -11.39 -11.36
CA SER A 467 -19.72 -9.98 -11.73
C SER A 467 -19.48 -9.92 -13.23
N ASN A 468 -19.90 -8.83 -13.83
CA ASN A 468 -19.68 -8.50 -15.23
C ASN A 468 -19.41 -6.99 -15.34
N ILE A 469 -18.99 -6.54 -16.52
CA ILE A 469 -18.77 -5.12 -16.78
C ILE A 469 -19.56 -4.73 -18.03
N VAL A 470 -20.42 -3.73 -17.87
CA VAL A 470 -21.05 -3.00 -18.98
C VAL A 470 -20.87 -1.50 -18.78
N LEU A 471 -20.75 -0.75 -19.88
CA LEU A 471 -20.67 0.70 -19.82
C LEU A 471 -21.98 1.30 -19.34
N LEU A 472 -21.87 2.26 -18.43
CA LEU A 472 -23.00 3.10 -18.02
C LEU A 472 -23.30 4.15 -19.08
N GLY A 473 -24.57 4.56 -19.16
CA GLY A 473 -24.95 5.73 -19.95
C GLY A 473 -24.20 6.99 -19.49
N SER A 474 -24.09 7.97 -20.39
CA SER A 474 -23.39 9.23 -20.11
C SER A 474 -23.80 9.85 -18.78
N GLN A 475 -22.84 10.43 -18.08
CA GLN A 475 -23.08 11.14 -16.84
C GLN A 475 -24.15 12.23 -17.02
N VAL A 476 -25.22 12.16 -16.20
CA VAL A 476 -26.37 13.08 -16.28
C VAL A 476 -26.32 14.16 -15.19
N TYR A 477 -25.54 13.94 -14.13
CA TYR A 477 -25.38 14.87 -13.02
C TYR A 477 -23.92 15.29 -12.88
N PRO A 478 -23.61 16.57 -12.62
CA PRO A 478 -22.25 16.95 -12.26
C PRO A 478 -21.84 16.15 -11.01
N GLU A 479 -20.63 15.60 -11.03
CA GLU A 479 -20.07 14.94 -9.85
C GLU A 479 -19.90 15.97 -8.72
N GLY A 480 -19.95 15.50 -7.47
CA GLY A 480 -19.69 16.36 -6.32
C GLY A 480 -18.27 16.92 -6.42
N ILE A 481 -18.17 18.23 -6.60
CA ILE A 481 -16.92 18.95 -6.50
C ILE A 481 -16.70 19.13 -4.99
N GLU A 482 -15.91 18.27 -4.36
CA GLU A 482 -15.09 18.82 -3.27
C GLU A 482 -14.23 19.90 -3.90
N ASN A 483 -13.89 20.96 -3.15
CA ASN A 483 -12.91 21.97 -3.53
C ASN A 483 -11.51 21.35 -3.71
N ALA A 484 -11.39 20.34 -4.57
CA ALA A 484 -10.25 19.49 -4.76
C ALA A 484 -9.22 20.31 -5.53
N LYS A 485 -8.21 20.74 -4.80
CA LYS A 485 -6.96 21.32 -5.28
C LYS A 485 -6.12 20.30 -6.08
N SER A 486 -6.75 19.37 -6.81
CA SER A 486 -6.14 18.33 -7.64
C SER A 486 -7.10 17.94 -8.77
N ARG A 487 -6.61 17.92 -10.01
CA ARG A 487 -7.35 17.37 -11.15
C ARG A 487 -7.63 15.88 -10.94
N GLY A 488 -8.90 15.47 -11.06
CA GLY A 488 -9.28 14.06 -11.16
C GLY A 488 -9.86 13.41 -9.90
N ILE A 489 -9.98 14.11 -8.78
CA ILE A 489 -10.67 13.57 -7.59
C ILE A 489 -12.09 14.16 -7.53
N ASN A 490 -12.99 13.59 -8.31
CA ASN A 490 -14.41 13.86 -8.21
C ASN A 490 -15.07 12.76 -7.38
N TYR A 491 -15.76 13.16 -6.31
CA TYR A 491 -16.56 12.27 -5.46
C TYR A 491 -18.03 12.44 -5.82
N GLY A 492 -18.68 11.42 -6.38
CA GLY A 492 -20.06 11.56 -6.83
C GLY A 492 -20.63 10.33 -7.53
N HIS A 493 -21.88 10.47 -7.98
CA HIS A 493 -22.68 9.41 -8.58
C HIS A 493 -22.06 8.95 -9.93
N TYR A 494 -21.77 7.66 -10.08
CA TYR A 494 -21.12 7.07 -11.26
C TYR A 494 -22.01 7.00 -12.53
N GLY A 495 -23.07 7.80 -12.62
CA GLY A 495 -24.04 7.78 -13.73
C GLY A 495 -25.35 7.06 -13.40
N VAL A 496 -26.23 6.95 -14.39
CA VAL A 496 -27.57 6.34 -14.24
C VAL A 496 -27.50 4.81 -14.13
N ASN A 497 -28.61 4.14 -13.80
CA ASN A 497 -28.66 2.68 -13.65
C ASN A 497 -28.91 1.91 -14.96
N TYR A 498 -28.91 2.60 -16.10
CA TYR A 498 -29.10 1.99 -17.42
C TYR A 498 -27.76 1.93 -18.15
N PRO A 499 -27.42 0.79 -18.76
CA PRO A 499 -26.23 0.69 -19.59
C PRO A 499 -26.38 1.52 -20.86
N MET A 500 -25.25 1.91 -21.43
CA MET A 500 -25.19 2.51 -22.76
C MET A 500 -25.57 1.47 -23.83
N SER A 501 -26.21 1.90 -24.92
CA SER A 501 -26.38 1.04 -26.10
C SER A 501 -25.00 0.63 -26.64
N ILE A 502 -24.83 -0.66 -26.99
CA ILE A 502 -23.55 -1.18 -27.49
C ILE A 502 -23.08 -0.45 -28.75
N ASP A 503 -24.00 -0.02 -29.62
CA ASP A 503 -23.71 0.76 -30.83
C ASP A 503 -22.97 2.08 -30.53
N ASN A 504 -23.12 2.59 -29.31
CA ASN A 504 -22.49 3.82 -28.83
C ASN A 504 -21.35 3.54 -27.82
N ALA A 505 -21.16 2.29 -27.42
CA ALA A 505 -20.27 1.90 -26.33
C ALA A 505 -18.83 1.73 -26.83
N THR A 506 -17.91 2.55 -26.33
CA THR A 506 -16.47 2.41 -26.56
C THR A 506 -15.76 2.34 -25.21
N PHE A 507 -15.60 1.15 -24.63
CA PHE A 507 -14.93 1.00 -23.33
C PHE A 507 -13.44 0.82 -23.54
N LEU A 508 -12.58 1.72 -23.04
CA LEU A 508 -11.11 1.55 -23.06
C LEU A 508 -10.49 1.19 -24.42
N SER A 509 -11.16 1.53 -25.53
CA SER A 509 -10.80 1.06 -26.89
C SER A 509 -10.83 -0.45 -27.09
N LEU A 510 -11.52 -1.18 -26.22
CA LEU A 510 -11.76 -2.61 -26.37
C LEU A 510 -12.56 -2.91 -27.64
N SER A 511 -12.31 -4.07 -28.22
CA SER A 511 -13.11 -4.57 -29.34
C SER A 511 -14.55 -4.85 -28.89
N GLU A 512 -15.48 -4.93 -29.86
CA GLU A 512 -16.84 -5.42 -29.59
C GLU A 512 -16.81 -6.81 -28.94
N GLU A 513 -15.89 -7.68 -29.34
CA GLU A 513 -15.67 -9.01 -28.75
C GLU A 513 -15.26 -8.93 -27.27
N ASP A 514 -14.32 -8.05 -26.91
CA ASP A 514 -13.91 -7.84 -25.52
C ASP A 514 -15.06 -7.25 -24.68
N ALA A 515 -15.85 -6.33 -25.25
CA ALA A 515 -17.03 -5.78 -24.58
C ALA A 515 -18.11 -6.85 -24.35
N LEU A 516 -18.37 -7.71 -25.34
CA LEU A 516 -19.25 -8.87 -25.19
C LEU A 516 -18.72 -9.86 -24.17
N THR A 517 -17.40 -10.11 -24.17
CA THR A 517 -16.72 -10.97 -23.19
C THR A 517 -16.92 -10.46 -21.78
N LEU A 518 -16.78 -9.15 -21.55
CA LEU A 518 -17.00 -8.52 -20.24
C LEU A 518 -18.48 -8.52 -19.81
N ALA A 519 -19.40 -8.37 -20.77
CA ALA A 519 -20.83 -8.31 -20.50
C ALA A 519 -21.42 -9.70 -20.17
N PHE A 520 -21.03 -10.72 -20.93
CA PHE A 520 -21.60 -12.09 -20.89
C PHE A 520 -20.67 -13.16 -20.30
N LEU A 521 -19.43 -12.80 -19.96
CA LEU A 521 -18.41 -13.71 -19.42
C LEU A 521 -18.00 -14.81 -20.40
N ASP A 522 -17.82 -14.46 -21.68
CA ASP A 522 -17.51 -15.36 -22.81
C ASP A 522 -16.13 -16.08 -22.69
N PRO A 523 -15.93 -17.34 -23.17
CA PRO A 523 -16.89 -18.22 -23.85
C PRO A 523 -18.08 -18.66 -23.00
N GLY A 524 -18.05 -18.33 -21.69
CA GLY A 524 -19.14 -18.59 -20.77
C GLY A 524 -19.66 -20.03 -20.85
N GLN A 525 -20.96 -20.17 -20.62
CA GLN A 525 -21.69 -21.40 -20.88
C GLN A 525 -22.07 -21.45 -22.37
N PHE A 526 -21.68 -22.52 -23.08
CA PHE A 526 -22.17 -22.78 -24.44
C PHE A 526 -23.65 -23.18 -24.40
N ARG A 527 -24.54 -22.20 -24.62
CA ARG A 527 -26.01 -22.27 -24.47
C ARG A 527 -26.45 -22.40 -23.01
N GLY A 528 -27.44 -21.61 -22.60
CA GLY A 528 -27.91 -21.59 -21.22
C GLY A 528 -28.67 -20.30 -20.94
N GLU A 529 -29.06 -20.11 -19.68
CA GLU A 529 -29.71 -18.89 -19.23
C GLU A 529 -28.65 -17.86 -18.80
N VAL A 530 -28.47 -16.84 -19.63
CA VAL A 530 -27.43 -15.81 -19.44
C VAL A 530 -27.97 -14.44 -19.06
N SER A 531 -29.30 -14.28 -18.93
CA SER A 531 -29.88 -12.97 -18.56
C SER A 531 -29.39 -12.47 -17.20
N GLU A 532 -29.14 -13.39 -16.26
CA GLU A 532 -28.55 -13.11 -14.96
C GLU A 532 -27.18 -13.78 -14.76
N LEU A 533 -26.57 -14.34 -15.81
CA LEU A 533 -25.25 -15.00 -15.77
C LEU A 533 -25.19 -16.23 -14.82
N ASP A 534 -26.32 -16.90 -14.59
CA ASP A 534 -26.44 -18.00 -13.63
C ASP A 534 -25.56 -19.21 -14.00
N ASP A 535 -25.47 -19.49 -15.30
CA ASP A 535 -24.68 -20.61 -15.82
C ASP A 535 -23.18 -20.29 -16.00
N ALA A 536 -22.74 -19.05 -15.74
CA ALA A 536 -21.33 -18.67 -15.90
C ALA A 536 -20.43 -19.33 -14.83
N GLY A 537 -19.14 -19.52 -15.13
CA GLY A 537 -18.14 -19.98 -14.16
C GLY A 537 -17.84 -18.94 -13.08
N THR A 538 -17.31 -19.37 -11.93
CA THR A 538 -16.95 -18.46 -10.84
C THR A 538 -15.73 -17.60 -11.17
N TYR A 539 -14.76 -18.12 -11.91
CA TYR A 539 -13.56 -17.38 -12.28
C TYR A 539 -13.72 -16.72 -13.65
N PHE A 540 -13.39 -15.42 -13.73
CA PHE A 540 -13.31 -14.67 -14.97
C PHE A 540 -11.94 -14.01 -15.09
N ASN A 541 -11.41 -13.99 -16.32
CA ASN A 541 -10.14 -13.34 -16.63
C ASN A 541 -10.15 -12.85 -18.08
N LEU A 542 -10.06 -11.53 -18.23
CA LEU A 542 -9.68 -10.89 -19.49
C LEU A 542 -8.18 -10.56 -19.42
N PRO A 543 -7.31 -11.23 -20.21
CA PRO A 543 -5.88 -10.95 -20.22
C PRO A 543 -5.59 -9.47 -20.49
N PRO A 544 -4.44 -8.93 -20.07
CA PRO A 544 -4.16 -7.50 -20.11
C PRO A 544 -4.53 -6.85 -21.44
N ARG A 545 -5.34 -5.79 -21.39
CA ARG A 545 -5.76 -5.00 -22.56
C ARG A 545 -5.15 -3.62 -22.53
N LYS A 546 -4.58 -3.20 -23.66
CA LYS A 546 -4.00 -1.87 -23.83
C LYS A 546 -5.12 -0.85 -23.89
N VAL A 547 -5.01 0.24 -23.14
CA VAL A 547 -5.95 1.36 -23.20
C VAL A 547 -5.33 2.46 -24.04
N THR A 548 -6.06 3.03 -25.01
CA THR A 548 -5.49 4.04 -25.93
C THR A 548 -6.34 5.29 -26.04
N GLN A 549 -7.67 5.17 -26.06
CA GLN A 549 -8.58 6.30 -26.11
C GLN A 549 -8.67 6.97 -24.74
N THR A 550 -8.33 8.27 -24.71
CA THR A 550 -8.46 9.10 -23.53
C THR A 550 -9.93 9.39 -23.24
N GLY A 551 -10.29 9.44 -21.96
CA GLY A 551 -11.65 9.67 -21.54
C GLY A 551 -11.93 9.12 -20.16
N THR A 552 -13.12 9.38 -19.65
CA THR A 552 -13.61 8.79 -18.41
C THR A 552 -14.73 7.81 -18.74
N TYR A 553 -14.57 6.57 -18.29
CA TYR A 553 -15.45 5.46 -18.58
C TYR A 553 -16.09 4.96 -17.30
N HIS A 554 -17.38 5.20 -17.14
CA HIS A 554 -18.17 4.66 -16.04
C HIS A 554 -18.77 3.31 -16.44
N TYR A 555 -18.74 2.35 -15.54
CA TYR A 555 -19.24 1.00 -15.78
C TYR A 555 -19.91 0.42 -14.54
N MET A 556 -20.71 -0.61 -14.75
CA MET A 556 -21.39 -1.33 -13.68
C MET A 556 -21.39 -2.84 -13.93
N SER A 557 -21.67 -3.61 -12.88
CA SER A 557 -22.15 -4.97 -13.05
C SER A 557 -23.67 -4.99 -13.12
N THR A 558 -24.25 -5.46 -14.23
CA THR A 558 -25.72 -5.57 -14.37
C THR A 558 -26.31 -6.53 -13.34
N ARG A 559 -25.58 -7.58 -12.96
CA ARG A 559 -26.05 -8.58 -11.99
C ARG A 559 -26.07 -8.02 -10.57
N ASN A 560 -25.06 -7.24 -10.19
CA ASN A 560 -24.90 -6.81 -8.79
C ASN A 560 -25.34 -5.36 -8.55
N ASN A 561 -25.59 -4.57 -9.59
CA ASN A 561 -26.21 -3.26 -9.47
C ASN A 561 -27.73 -3.41 -9.27
N ASN A 562 -28.24 -3.08 -8.10
CA ASN A 562 -29.67 -3.09 -7.78
C ASN A 562 -30.05 -1.86 -6.95
N PHE A 563 -30.85 -0.96 -7.53
CA PHE A 563 -31.20 0.35 -7.00
C PHE A 563 -31.75 0.35 -5.56
N SER A 564 -32.30 -0.77 -5.08
CA SER A 564 -32.83 -0.85 -3.72
C SER A 564 -31.75 -0.87 -2.63
N ASN A 565 -30.55 -1.41 -2.89
CA ASN A 565 -29.51 -1.54 -1.85
C ASN A 565 -28.09 -1.91 -2.34
N ARG A 566 -27.78 -1.99 -3.64
CA ARG A 566 -26.43 -2.37 -4.13
C ARG A 566 -26.01 -1.55 -5.35
N ASP A 567 -24.77 -1.09 -5.37
CA ASP A 567 -24.25 -0.18 -6.40
C ASP A 567 -22.84 -0.59 -6.88
N GLN A 568 -22.68 -1.81 -7.41
CA GLN A 568 -21.39 -2.25 -7.97
C GLN A 568 -21.09 -1.47 -9.27
N LYS A 569 -20.42 -0.33 -9.10
CA LYS A 569 -20.03 0.60 -10.16
C LYS A 569 -18.57 0.97 -10.01
N GLY A 570 -17.94 1.28 -11.14
CA GLY A 570 -16.56 1.73 -11.16
C GLY A 570 -16.34 2.74 -12.27
N ARG A 571 -15.16 3.35 -12.24
CA ARG A 571 -14.72 4.32 -13.23
C ARG A 571 -13.27 4.08 -13.59
N VAL A 572 -12.99 4.05 -14.89
CA VAL A 572 -11.63 4.13 -15.41
C VAL A 572 -11.43 5.47 -16.12
N THR A 573 -10.40 6.22 -15.73
CA THR A 573 -9.99 7.46 -16.41
C THR A 573 -8.69 7.21 -17.16
N VAL A 574 -8.73 7.33 -18.48
CA VAL A 574 -7.57 7.22 -19.37
C VAL A 574 -7.09 8.63 -19.73
N THR A 575 -5.83 8.94 -19.42
CA THR A 575 -5.24 10.26 -19.65
C THR A 575 -4.04 10.20 -20.61
N SER A 576 -3.87 11.21 -21.47
CA SER A 576 -2.64 11.39 -22.28
C SER A 576 -1.49 11.96 -21.46
N VAL A 577 -1.80 12.54 -20.30
CA VAL A 577 -0.83 13.20 -19.43
C VAL A 577 0.02 12.14 -18.74
N ALA A 578 1.34 12.29 -18.81
CA ALA A 578 2.24 11.47 -18.02
C ALA A 578 2.10 11.86 -16.55
N TYR A 579 1.68 10.93 -15.70
CA TYR A 579 1.56 11.17 -14.27
C TYR A 579 2.07 10.00 -13.44
N LYS A 580 2.33 10.29 -12.16
CA LYS A 580 2.54 9.29 -11.13
C LYS A 580 2.02 9.83 -9.81
N THR A 581 1.48 8.94 -8.99
CA THR A 581 1.03 9.25 -7.63
C THR A 581 1.80 8.37 -6.64
N GLN A 582 2.24 8.95 -5.54
CA GLN A 582 2.96 8.24 -4.48
C GLN A 582 2.70 8.87 -3.12
N ALA A 583 2.49 8.03 -2.10
CA ALA A 583 2.45 8.48 -0.72
C ALA A 583 3.89 8.72 -0.23
N ILE A 584 4.19 9.95 0.21
CA ILE A 584 5.50 10.37 0.73
C ILE A 584 5.26 11.10 2.05
N GLY A 585 5.97 10.71 3.10
CA GLY A 585 5.90 11.33 4.42
C GLY A 585 7.29 11.74 4.93
N LYS A 586 7.48 11.72 6.26
CA LYS A 586 8.74 12.06 6.93
C LYS A 586 9.89 11.18 6.52
N MET A 587 9.64 9.92 6.14
CA MET A 587 10.70 9.03 5.64
C MET A 587 11.30 9.49 4.30
N GLY A 588 10.76 10.54 3.68
CA GLY A 588 11.17 11.00 2.37
C GLY A 588 10.77 10.01 1.28
N GLY A 589 11.25 10.26 0.07
CA GLY A 589 10.92 9.41 -1.08
C GLY A 589 11.28 10.05 -2.41
N THR A 590 11.10 9.29 -3.48
CA THR A 590 11.30 9.78 -4.84
C THR A 590 10.13 9.37 -5.70
N ILE A 591 9.53 10.35 -6.37
CA ILE A 591 8.52 10.15 -7.41
C ILE A 591 9.09 10.65 -8.73
N ALA A 592 9.06 9.81 -9.76
CA ALA A 592 9.62 10.13 -11.07
C ALA A 592 8.71 9.61 -12.19
N LEU A 593 8.56 10.43 -13.22
CA LEU A 593 7.91 10.03 -14.47
C LEU A 593 8.90 9.25 -15.35
N GLN A 594 8.36 8.38 -16.21
CA GLN A 594 9.17 7.58 -17.13
C GLN A 594 10.09 8.47 -17.99
N ASN A 595 11.22 7.91 -18.43
CA ASN A 595 12.25 8.61 -19.21
C ASN A 595 12.88 9.85 -18.53
N GLY A 596 12.64 10.03 -17.22
CA GLY A 596 13.23 11.11 -16.42
C GLY A 596 12.77 12.50 -16.83
N ILE A 597 11.55 12.63 -17.40
CA ILE A 597 11.01 13.92 -17.85
C ILE A 597 10.72 14.88 -16.69
N ALA A 598 10.35 14.33 -15.54
CA ALA A 598 10.24 15.05 -14.28
C ALA A 598 10.52 14.08 -13.12
N LYS A 599 11.16 14.58 -12.07
CA LYS A 599 11.46 13.83 -10.86
C LYS A 599 11.43 14.74 -9.65
N VAL A 600 10.79 14.28 -8.58
CA VAL A 600 10.75 14.93 -7.28
C VAL A 600 11.46 14.02 -6.28
N THR A 601 12.43 14.57 -5.55
CA THR A 601 13.16 13.88 -4.48
C THR A 601 12.92 14.64 -3.18
N VAL A 602 12.42 13.93 -2.18
CA VAL A 602 12.10 14.44 -0.85
C VAL A 602 13.03 13.76 0.14
N ASP A 603 13.85 14.55 0.83
CA ASP A 603 14.72 14.02 1.88
C ASP A 603 13.93 13.76 3.16
N GLU A 604 14.49 12.93 4.05
CA GLU A 604 13.90 12.62 5.36
C GLU A 604 13.64 13.90 6.18
N ASP A 605 12.56 13.91 6.95
CA ASP A 605 12.05 15.05 7.73
C ASP A 605 11.76 16.31 6.90
N THR A 606 11.56 16.21 5.57
CA THR A 606 11.14 17.35 4.74
C THR A 606 9.63 17.56 4.81
N PHE A 607 8.83 16.50 4.77
CA PHE A 607 7.40 16.55 5.02
C PHE A 607 7.12 16.21 6.49
N ASP A 608 6.15 16.88 7.10
CA ASP A 608 5.77 16.71 8.50
C ASP A 608 4.74 15.59 8.72
N SER A 609 4.13 15.11 7.64
CA SER A 609 3.02 14.18 7.61
C SER A 609 2.96 13.48 6.25
N LEU A 610 2.25 12.36 6.18
CA LEU A 610 2.03 11.64 4.92
C LEU A 610 1.22 12.50 3.94
N LYS A 611 1.76 12.71 2.75
CA LYS A 611 1.09 13.38 1.63
C LYS A 611 0.96 12.41 0.46
N ILE A 612 -0.19 12.42 -0.20
CA ILE A 612 -0.36 11.76 -1.50
C ILE A 612 0.14 12.75 -2.55
N VAL A 613 1.41 12.59 -2.96
CA VAL A 613 2.05 13.44 -3.95
C VAL A 613 1.69 12.96 -5.33
N ARG A 614 1.15 13.86 -6.16
CA ARG A 614 0.92 13.60 -7.58
C ARG A 614 1.85 14.46 -8.41
N LEU A 615 2.63 13.83 -9.28
CA LEU A 615 3.50 14.48 -10.25
C LEU A 615 2.91 14.27 -11.64
N GLU A 616 2.66 15.35 -12.38
CA GLU A 616 2.19 15.30 -13.76
C GLU A 616 3.10 16.09 -14.70
N ARG A 617 3.10 15.73 -15.98
CA ARG A 617 3.77 16.49 -17.02
C ARG A 617 2.88 16.60 -18.26
N LEU A 618 2.45 17.83 -18.54
CA LEU A 618 1.73 18.24 -19.74
C LEU A 618 2.70 18.76 -20.78
N SER A 619 2.46 18.52 -22.07
CA SER A 619 3.16 19.20 -23.17
C SER A 619 2.99 20.73 -23.08
N ALA A 620 3.78 21.47 -23.86
CA ALA A 620 3.66 22.92 -23.90
C ALA A 620 2.27 23.35 -24.42
N GLU A 621 1.77 22.64 -25.43
CA GLU A 621 0.47 22.86 -26.05
C GLU A 621 -0.68 22.55 -25.07
N GLU A 622 -0.63 21.41 -24.38
CA GLU A 622 -1.63 21.05 -23.37
C GLU A 622 -1.61 22.06 -22.20
N GLY A 623 -0.43 22.52 -21.76
CA GLY A 623 -0.33 23.52 -20.70
C GLY A 623 -0.84 24.90 -21.10
N GLU A 624 -0.65 25.33 -22.35
CA GLU A 624 -1.25 26.55 -22.90
C GLU A 624 -2.77 26.45 -22.97
N GLN A 625 -3.31 25.30 -23.38
CA GLN A 625 -4.74 25.06 -23.36
C GLN A 625 -5.30 25.20 -21.94
N VAL A 626 -4.60 24.66 -20.95
CA VAL A 626 -4.96 24.77 -19.53
C VAL A 626 -4.95 26.22 -19.04
N LEU A 627 -3.95 27.02 -19.43
CA LEU A 627 -3.92 28.45 -19.13
C LEU A 627 -5.12 29.16 -19.76
N HIS A 628 -5.39 28.91 -21.04
CA HIS A 628 -6.50 29.50 -21.77
C HIS A 628 -7.86 29.16 -21.14
N GLU A 629 -8.09 27.89 -20.79
CA GLU A 629 -9.32 27.44 -20.12
C GLU A 629 -9.52 28.08 -18.74
N ALA A 630 -8.43 28.34 -18.02
CA ALA A 630 -8.45 29.05 -16.74
C ALA A 630 -8.56 30.59 -16.88
N ASN A 631 -8.61 31.12 -18.11
CA ASN A 631 -8.49 32.54 -18.41
C ASN A 631 -7.24 33.16 -17.74
N ARG A 632 -6.12 32.45 -17.88
CA ARG A 632 -4.77 32.81 -17.42
C ARG A 632 -3.82 32.87 -18.61
N LYS A 633 -2.65 33.48 -18.41
CA LYS A 633 -1.59 33.55 -19.40
C LYS A 633 -0.22 33.57 -18.72
N LEU A 634 0.79 33.08 -19.43
CA LEU A 634 2.20 33.21 -19.08
C LEU A 634 2.84 34.10 -20.14
N ASP A 635 3.15 35.35 -19.79
CA ASP A 635 3.69 36.34 -20.74
C ASP A 635 5.23 36.27 -20.83
N GLU A 636 5.87 35.57 -19.91
CA GLU A 636 7.32 35.56 -19.73
C GLU A 636 8.03 34.59 -20.68
N GLY A 637 9.09 35.07 -21.33
CA GLY A 637 9.91 34.31 -22.28
C GLY A 637 9.28 34.19 -23.67
N ASP A 638 10.10 33.82 -24.66
CA ASP A 638 9.71 33.82 -26.08
C ASP A 638 9.14 32.47 -26.53
N SER A 639 9.60 31.38 -25.92
CA SER A 639 9.16 30.01 -26.25
C SER A 639 9.37 29.05 -25.07
N TYR A 640 8.78 27.86 -25.17
CA TYR A 640 8.91 26.81 -24.16
C TYR A 640 10.25 26.07 -24.28
N ALA A 641 10.96 25.94 -23.15
CA ALA A 641 12.15 25.10 -22.98
C ALA A 641 11.82 23.76 -22.30
N SER A 642 10.61 23.64 -21.77
CA SER A 642 9.96 22.43 -21.31
C SER A 642 8.45 22.64 -21.41
N GLY A 643 7.67 21.57 -21.41
CA GLY A 643 6.26 21.64 -21.01
C GLY A 643 6.09 21.76 -19.49
N PHE A 644 4.85 21.72 -19.04
CA PHE A 644 4.43 22.08 -17.70
C PHE A 644 4.48 20.88 -16.76
N VAL A 645 5.21 21.01 -15.65
CA VAL A 645 5.22 20.04 -14.55
C VAL A 645 4.25 20.51 -13.49
N PHE A 646 3.32 19.65 -13.07
CA PHE A 646 2.43 19.90 -11.95
C PHE A 646 2.80 18.99 -10.78
N ILE A 647 2.77 19.53 -9.56
CA ILE A 647 2.96 18.77 -8.33
C ILE A 647 1.82 19.14 -7.39
N TYR A 648 1.04 18.13 -6.99
CA TYR A 648 -0.06 18.28 -6.03
C TYR A 648 0.21 17.54 -4.73
N PRO A 649 -0.39 17.98 -3.62
CA PRO A 649 -1.10 19.26 -3.44
C PRO A 649 -0.13 20.46 -3.44
N ASP A 650 -0.63 21.70 -3.54
CA ASP A 650 0.20 22.91 -3.41
C ASP A 650 0.91 23.00 -2.05
N GLU A 651 0.27 22.52 -1.00
CA GLU A 651 0.79 22.52 0.37
C GLU A 651 1.41 21.16 0.71
N LEU A 652 2.72 21.04 0.46
CA LEU A 652 3.50 19.82 0.72
C LEU A 652 4.33 19.92 2.01
N ILE A 653 4.94 21.08 2.24
CA ILE A 653 5.72 21.38 3.45
C ILE A 653 4.84 22.26 4.34
N GLY A 654 4.77 21.94 5.64
CA GLY A 654 4.13 22.79 6.64
C GLY A 654 4.91 24.09 6.90
N ASP A 655 4.81 24.65 8.11
CA ASP A 655 5.40 25.96 8.46
C ASP A 655 6.95 25.99 8.55
N GLN A 656 7.63 24.94 8.09
CA GLN A 656 9.08 24.77 8.19
C GLN A 656 9.83 25.58 7.12
N LYS A 657 10.22 26.81 7.45
CA LYS A 657 10.83 27.78 6.52
C LYS A 657 12.18 27.36 5.91
N ASP A 658 12.85 26.34 6.44
CA ASP A 658 14.19 25.94 6.00
C ASP A 658 14.20 24.65 5.18
N LYS A 659 13.05 23.99 5.02
CA LYS A 659 12.93 22.73 4.27
C LYS A 659 12.57 22.99 2.80
N ALA A 660 13.08 22.14 1.92
CA ALA A 660 12.80 22.15 0.49
C ALA A 660 12.95 20.71 -0.05
N PHE A 661 12.27 20.42 -1.15
CA PHE A 661 12.45 19.19 -1.92
C PHE A 661 13.04 19.53 -3.29
N THR A 662 13.69 18.55 -3.91
CA THR A 662 14.34 18.75 -5.21
C THR A 662 13.39 18.37 -6.35
N LEU A 663 13.09 19.33 -7.23
CA LEU A 663 12.43 19.09 -8.51
C LEU A 663 13.50 19.09 -9.63
N GLU A 664 13.59 18.01 -10.38
CA GLU A 664 14.33 17.91 -11.63
C GLU A 664 13.35 17.91 -12.81
N MET A 665 13.55 18.82 -13.76
CA MET A 665 12.77 18.91 -15.01
C MET A 665 13.69 18.71 -16.20
N LYS A 666 13.30 17.84 -17.14
CA LYS A 666 14.02 17.68 -18.39
C LYS A 666 13.71 18.85 -19.32
N LEU A 667 14.76 19.41 -19.92
CA LEU A 667 14.67 20.48 -20.91
C LEU A 667 14.69 19.90 -22.33
N ASP A 668 14.10 20.64 -23.25
CA ASP A 668 14.12 20.32 -24.67
C ASP A 668 15.53 20.57 -25.25
N LYS A 669 15.98 19.71 -26.18
CA LYS A 669 17.38 19.57 -26.60
C LYS A 669 18.02 20.85 -27.18
N ASP A 670 17.21 21.77 -27.67
CA ASP A 670 17.66 23.00 -28.34
C ASP A 670 17.57 24.25 -27.43
N SER A 671 17.41 24.04 -26.11
CA SER A 671 17.17 25.15 -25.19
C SER A 671 18.42 25.89 -24.74
N ASN A 672 18.46 27.19 -25.05
CA ASN A 672 19.50 28.13 -24.62
C ASN A 672 18.87 29.29 -23.84
N ASN A 673 19.63 29.88 -22.90
CA ASN A 673 19.19 30.98 -22.05
C ASN A 673 17.82 30.71 -21.38
N VAL A 674 17.79 29.62 -20.61
CA VAL A 674 16.58 29.08 -20.00
C VAL A 674 16.35 29.68 -18.62
N GLU A 675 15.11 30.10 -18.37
CA GLU A 675 14.62 30.52 -17.06
C GLU A 675 13.43 29.65 -16.66
N VAL A 676 13.27 29.39 -15.36
CA VAL A 676 12.17 28.57 -14.84
C VAL A 676 11.18 29.47 -14.11
N TYR A 677 9.89 29.21 -14.34
CA TYR A 677 8.78 29.94 -13.75
C TYR A 677 7.90 29.01 -12.94
N TYR A 678 7.33 29.55 -11.87
CA TYR A 678 6.44 28.87 -10.92
C TYR A 678 5.14 29.64 -10.75
N ALA A 679 4.03 28.90 -10.65
CA ALA A 679 2.74 29.38 -10.17
C ALA A 679 2.09 28.36 -9.23
N ALA A 680 1.18 28.82 -8.36
CA ALA A 680 0.24 27.92 -7.68
C ALA A 680 -0.67 27.22 -8.70
N THR A 681 -1.38 26.16 -8.28
CA THR A 681 -2.28 25.41 -9.20
C THR A 681 -3.48 26.21 -9.72
N ASP A 682 -3.74 27.39 -9.15
CA ASP A 682 -4.72 28.36 -9.67
C ASP A 682 -4.21 29.19 -10.87
N LEU A 683 -2.92 29.02 -11.21
CA LEU A 683 -2.23 29.63 -12.35
C LEU A 683 -2.31 31.17 -12.35
N SER A 684 -2.57 31.79 -11.19
CA SER A 684 -2.90 33.21 -11.09
C SER A 684 -1.70 34.14 -11.16
N VAL A 685 -0.57 33.73 -10.58
CA VAL A 685 0.66 34.54 -10.49
C VAL A 685 1.86 33.67 -10.85
N TRP A 686 2.58 34.09 -11.89
CA TRP A 686 3.83 33.48 -12.30
C TRP A 686 5.02 34.25 -11.72
N SER A 687 6.02 33.51 -11.25
CA SER A 687 7.23 34.07 -10.67
C SER A 687 8.45 33.32 -11.16
N LYS A 688 9.51 34.04 -11.50
CA LYS A 688 10.81 33.44 -11.85
C LYS A 688 11.40 32.79 -10.60
N VAL A 689 11.86 31.55 -10.73
CA VAL A 689 12.52 30.80 -9.65
C VAL A 689 13.99 30.55 -9.96
N GLU A 690 14.79 30.46 -8.90
CA GLU A 690 16.19 30.05 -9.04
C GLU A 690 16.25 28.57 -9.43
N ALA A 691 16.89 28.29 -10.56
CA ALA A 691 17.06 26.94 -11.08
C ALA A 691 18.51 26.75 -11.56
N ARG A 692 19.10 25.62 -11.20
CA ARG A 692 20.39 25.21 -11.75
C ARG A 692 20.15 24.50 -13.08
N ILE A 693 20.66 25.07 -14.17
CA ILE A 693 20.56 24.47 -15.50
C ILE A 693 21.86 23.73 -15.81
N GLN A 694 21.80 22.41 -15.93
CA GLN A 694 22.96 21.58 -16.24
C GLN A 694 22.53 20.28 -16.95
N ASP A 695 23.31 19.83 -17.93
CA ASP A 695 23.14 18.53 -18.59
C ASP A 695 21.71 18.31 -19.15
N GLY A 696 21.12 19.37 -19.72
CA GLY A 696 19.77 19.33 -20.30
C GLY A 696 18.64 19.22 -19.26
N LYS A 697 18.91 19.58 -18.01
CA LYS A 697 17.92 19.59 -16.92
C LYS A 697 17.91 20.92 -16.18
N ALA A 698 16.75 21.28 -15.67
CA ALA A 698 16.60 22.29 -14.63
C ALA A 698 16.40 21.60 -13.28
N THR A 699 17.18 22.00 -12.28
CA THR A 699 17.06 21.52 -10.90
C THR A 699 16.65 22.68 -10.00
N ILE A 700 15.56 22.49 -9.26
CA ILE A 700 14.91 23.50 -8.42
C ILE A 700 14.81 22.97 -6.98
N GLN A 701 15.10 23.82 -6.00
CA GLN A 701 14.76 23.58 -4.59
C GLN A 701 13.38 24.18 -4.31
N ALA A 702 12.35 23.35 -4.40
CA ALA A 702 10.96 23.75 -4.27
C ALA A 702 10.46 23.60 -2.82
N ARG A 703 9.54 24.48 -2.42
CA ARG A 703 8.96 24.50 -1.05
C ARG A 703 7.47 24.22 -1.03
N SER A 704 6.84 24.21 -2.19
CA SER A 704 5.41 24.04 -2.37
C SER A 704 5.18 23.17 -3.59
N GLY A 705 4.02 22.52 -3.64
CA GLY A 705 3.41 22.08 -4.87
C GLY A 705 3.08 23.27 -5.79
N GLY A 706 2.52 22.99 -6.96
CA GLY A 706 2.16 24.02 -7.94
C GLY A 706 2.46 23.59 -9.36
N VAL A 707 2.84 24.57 -10.18
CA VAL A 707 3.08 24.41 -11.62
C VAL A 707 4.41 25.05 -11.97
N TRP A 708 5.25 24.31 -12.68
CA TRP A 708 6.56 24.76 -13.12
C TRP A 708 6.72 24.59 -14.62
N VAL A 709 7.38 25.56 -15.24
CA VAL A 709 7.69 25.53 -16.66
C VAL A 709 8.98 26.25 -16.95
N ALA A 710 9.80 25.70 -17.84
CA ALA A 710 11.01 26.35 -18.33
C ALA A 710 10.71 27.11 -19.63
N ARG A 711 11.20 28.33 -19.72
CA ARG A 711 11.02 29.24 -20.88
C ARG A 711 12.38 29.68 -21.41
N GLN A 712 12.46 29.86 -22.72
CA GLN A 712 13.65 30.41 -23.38
C GLN A 712 13.51 31.93 -23.52
N HIS A 713 14.62 32.63 -23.37
CA HIS A 713 14.71 34.07 -23.67
C HIS A 713 15.75 34.31 -24.75
N THR A 714 15.36 34.95 -25.85
CA THR A 714 16.30 35.45 -26.83
C THR A 714 17.05 36.64 -26.25
N ASN A 715 18.38 36.60 -26.30
CA ASN A 715 19.21 37.70 -25.84
C ASN A 715 19.23 38.81 -26.90
N VAL A 716 18.11 39.52 -27.03
CA VAL A 716 17.88 40.60 -28.01
C VAL A 716 18.98 41.65 -27.91
N GLY A 717 19.47 41.96 -26.70
CA GLY A 717 20.54 42.93 -26.48
C GLY A 717 21.87 42.54 -27.16
N MET A 718 22.25 41.26 -27.09
CA MET A 718 23.46 40.76 -27.77
C MET A 718 23.28 40.72 -29.29
N ILE A 719 22.10 40.32 -29.78
CA ILE A 719 21.80 40.29 -31.22
C ILE A 719 21.82 41.71 -31.79
N VAL A 720 21.15 42.66 -31.15
CA VAL A 720 21.16 44.08 -31.54
C VAL A 720 22.57 44.65 -31.46
N GLY A 721 23.35 44.32 -30.42
CA GLY A 721 24.75 44.74 -30.30
C GLY A 721 25.64 44.24 -31.44
N ILE A 722 25.52 42.96 -31.82
CA ILE A 722 26.25 42.36 -32.95
C ILE A 722 25.80 42.99 -34.27
N VAL A 723 24.49 43.17 -34.48
CA VAL A 723 23.96 43.79 -35.71
C VAL A 723 24.42 45.23 -35.84
N ILE A 724 24.38 46.03 -34.77
CA ILE A 724 24.89 47.40 -34.75
C ILE A 724 26.40 47.41 -35.05
N ALA A 725 27.19 46.52 -34.43
CA ALA A 725 28.63 46.42 -34.69
C ALA A 725 28.91 46.10 -36.17
N CYS A 726 28.19 45.14 -36.76
CA CYS A 726 28.30 44.80 -38.18
C CYS A 726 27.92 45.98 -39.09
N VAL A 727 26.84 46.71 -38.78
CA VAL A 727 26.41 47.89 -39.54
C VAL A 727 27.47 49.00 -39.46
N VAL A 728 28.05 49.25 -38.28
CA VAL A 728 29.12 50.24 -38.10
C VAL A 728 30.37 49.85 -38.90
N VAL A 729 30.77 48.58 -38.89
CA VAL A 729 31.92 48.10 -39.69
C VAL A 729 31.67 48.29 -41.17
N ILE A 730 30.48 47.95 -41.67
CA ILE A 730 30.10 48.15 -43.08
C ILE A 730 30.11 49.64 -43.44
N ALA A 731 29.58 50.51 -42.58
CA ALA A 731 29.58 51.96 -42.79
C ALA A 731 31.01 52.54 -42.82
N VAL A 732 31.90 52.08 -41.93
CA VAL A 732 33.32 52.47 -41.94
C VAL A 732 33.99 51.98 -43.21
N LEU A 733 33.79 50.73 -43.63
CA LEU A 733 34.37 50.20 -44.86
C LEU A 733 33.87 50.97 -46.10
N ALA A 734 32.57 51.21 -46.22
CA ALA A 734 31.97 51.97 -47.31
C ALA A 734 32.46 53.43 -47.31
N GLY A 735 32.51 54.07 -46.15
CA GLY A 735 33.05 55.43 -45.99
C GLY A 735 34.53 55.53 -46.33
N THR A 736 35.31 54.51 -45.97
CA THR A 736 36.75 54.41 -46.28
C THR A 736 36.96 54.22 -47.79
N ILE A 737 36.18 53.34 -48.42
CA ILE A 737 36.19 53.13 -49.89
C ILE A 737 35.81 54.42 -50.61
N PHE A 738 34.75 55.10 -50.18
CA PHE A 738 34.31 56.37 -50.76
C PHE A 738 35.34 57.49 -50.57
N TYR A 739 35.94 57.59 -49.38
CA TYR A 739 36.99 58.57 -49.07
C TYR A 739 38.22 58.38 -49.97
N PHE A 740 38.69 57.14 -50.15
CA PHE A 740 39.84 56.84 -50.99
C PHE A 740 39.53 56.91 -52.49
N ALA A 741 38.29 56.62 -52.91
CA ALA A 741 37.84 56.84 -54.30
C ALA A 741 37.86 58.34 -54.67
N ARG A 742 37.56 59.23 -53.72
CA ARG A 742 37.55 60.69 -53.91
C ARG A 742 38.92 61.36 -53.67
N ASN A 743 39.85 60.66 -53.01
CA ASN A 743 41.20 61.14 -52.67
C ASN A 743 42.30 60.13 -53.08
N PRO A 744 42.50 59.86 -54.38
CA PRO A 744 43.42 58.81 -54.86
C PRO A 744 44.89 59.01 -54.42
N GLY A 745 45.35 60.26 -54.23
CA GLY A 745 46.70 60.55 -53.74
C GLY A 745 46.98 60.08 -52.32
N LYS A 746 45.97 60.05 -51.44
CA LYS A 746 46.13 59.54 -50.06
C LYS A 746 46.13 58.02 -49.99
N TRP A 747 45.41 57.35 -50.88
CA TRP A 747 45.48 55.88 -51.02
C TRP A 747 46.88 55.42 -51.44
N GLN A 748 47.53 56.15 -52.35
CA GLN A 748 48.93 55.89 -52.73
C GLN A 748 49.90 56.06 -51.55
N ALA A 749 49.72 57.07 -50.69
CA ALA A 749 50.53 57.24 -49.48
C ALA A 749 50.39 56.06 -48.50
N VAL A 750 49.16 55.58 -48.26
CA VAL A 750 48.89 54.40 -47.42
C VAL A 750 49.52 53.14 -48.03
N ARG A 751 49.40 52.94 -49.34
CA ARG A 751 49.99 51.79 -50.06
C ARG A 751 51.52 51.80 -50.02
N THR A 752 52.13 52.98 -50.06
CA THR A 752 53.58 53.19 -49.92
C THR A 752 54.04 52.89 -48.49
N ASN A 753 53.32 53.37 -47.47
CA ASN A 753 53.61 53.07 -46.06
C ASN A 753 53.46 51.58 -45.73
N CYS A 754 52.43 50.89 -46.23
CA CYS A 754 52.30 49.44 -46.07
C CYS A 754 53.41 48.66 -46.80
N ARG A 755 53.87 49.12 -47.98
CA ARG A 755 55.05 48.55 -48.66
C ARG A 755 56.33 48.75 -47.84
N ASN A 756 56.47 49.90 -47.19
CA ASN A 756 57.63 50.21 -46.35
C ASN A 756 57.61 49.40 -45.04
N ALA A 757 56.44 49.22 -44.42
CA ALA A 757 56.27 48.34 -43.25
C ALA A 757 56.52 46.86 -43.60
N LYS A 758 56.02 46.37 -44.75
CA LYS A 758 56.33 45.02 -45.24
C LYS A 758 57.82 44.83 -45.54
N ARG A 759 58.50 45.86 -46.05
CA ARG A 759 59.97 45.85 -46.20
C ARG A 759 60.71 45.84 -44.86
N SER A 760 60.21 46.56 -43.86
CA SER A 760 60.75 46.58 -42.49
C SER A 760 60.56 45.27 -41.74
N MET A 761 59.56 44.46 -42.07
CA MET A 761 59.35 43.12 -41.50
C MET A 761 60.12 42.01 -42.24
N HIS A 762 60.69 42.29 -43.40
CA HIS A 762 61.54 41.35 -44.16
C HIS A 762 63.05 41.56 -43.92
N SER A 763 63.46 42.55 -43.12
CA SER A 763 64.87 42.83 -42.78
C SER A 763 65.35 42.18 -41.48
N HIS A 764 64.58 41.26 -40.90
CA HIS A 764 65.03 40.37 -39.83
C HIS A 764 64.81 38.92 -40.27
N VAL A 765 65.80 38.38 -40.98
CA VAL A 765 66.14 36.95 -41.00
C VAL A 765 67.15 36.72 -39.90
#